data_AF-A0AA37HTX3-F1
#
_entry.id   AF-A0AA37HTX3-F1
#
_cell.length_a   1.000
_cell.length_b   1.000
_cell.length_c   1.000
_cell.angle_alpha   90.00
_cell.angle_beta   90.00
_cell.angle_gamma   90.00
#
_symmetry.space_group_name_H-M   'P 1'
#
loop_
_entity.id
_entity.type
_entity.pdbx_description
1 polymer ?
#
loop_
_entity_poly.entity_id
_entity_poly.type
_entity_poly.pdbx_seq_one_letter_code
_entity_poly.pdbx_strand_id
1 'polypeptide(L)'
;MRSRFLILSVFVVLTLVAGVASFGRFSYAPMPARASLANPDRYPIRTAYDLLGRRIGPEEAQALRATEAGRRTLSPEAGAFAIDEAVVARGREAFYTETFGNEVFLTDVMGMLDGALTPYEVARAVLLLGGRATDNLQVRVAQDVRIGERQWRKGDLVSTGLDVEAGGLGIVGLKTFYDRGRLRLGITCALCHAAVDPRSGKVVEGAPNANLNAGLLLALSANASAYFMHGSVDLAALAGDPSRTVPTAGGGSVVLPDRDRLEAAAKIEVASWPPGSFDSSADRVTNPTSIPSSFSAYGEPYSWSGREAVGPFKGLSSLNNNVHAANSDTTQLAAAAPWLFGLDPDLYLGILFQGAVNPSLRYDPKGGRTPSTILAAFDPTPDSPGLNRYAVLPSFPATNYMTDNGLFASVPGEPANFANNAMSAFQNLLRPPDAPKAEAAAGRAVFERAGCAGCHSGPALTNNRIVPVGEIGTEPTRARAGAKMEARLAAPAMFATDAPFPLQADPKIVPIPLKGEALRQVQLGWAHAGTEGGYKVPNLVGLVWSAPYLHDGGVAVGPDLAGPPGVPGTLARGLAPDPRNSLRALVDRDLRGRVVAANRASAPARRARVTGEGHTYWVDAAAGYSAGDQEALLGYLLSIDALTLDVPVP
;
A
#
# COMPACT_ATOMS: atom_id res chain seq x y z
N MET A 1 -5.86 -37.11 46.73
CA MET A 1 -5.11 -35.83 46.78
C MET A 1 -4.73 -35.28 45.40
N ARG A 2 -4.27 -36.11 44.43
CA ARG A 2 -3.91 -35.64 43.08
C ARG A 2 -5.04 -34.98 42.26
N SER A 3 -6.29 -35.46 42.33
CA SER A 3 -7.38 -34.85 41.54
C SER A 3 -7.86 -33.49 42.08
N ARG A 4 -7.78 -33.26 43.41
CA ARG A 4 -8.10 -31.96 44.02
C ARG A 4 -7.09 -30.89 43.65
N PHE A 5 -5.81 -31.24 43.56
CA PHE A 5 -4.77 -30.32 43.06
C PHE A 5 -4.97 -30.01 41.57
N LEU A 6 -5.32 -31.00 40.75
CA LEU A 6 -5.60 -30.80 39.33
C LEU A 6 -6.81 -29.87 39.10
N ILE A 7 -7.90 -30.08 39.85
CA ILE A 7 -9.11 -29.24 39.78
C ILE A 7 -8.81 -27.81 40.25
N LEU A 8 -8.03 -27.65 41.33
CA LEU A 8 -7.66 -26.32 41.83
C LEU A 8 -6.72 -25.59 40.85
N SER A 9 -5.77 -26.28 40.23
CA SER A 9 -4.89 -25.71 39.20
C SER A 9 -5.67 -25.35 37.94
N VAL A 10 -6.60 -26.19 37.48
CA VAL A 10 -7.49 -25.87 36.35
C VAL A 10 -8.37 -24.68 36.68
N PHE A 11 -8.93 -24.63 37.89
CA PHE A 11 -9.74 -23.50 38.33
C PHE A 11 -8.91 -22.22 38.35
N VAL A 12 -7.73 -22.21 38.98
CA VAL A 12 -6.84 -21.04 39.02
C VAL A 12 -6.43 -20.59 37.62
N VAL A 13 -6.10 -21.51 36.70
CA VAL A 13 -5.80 -21.19 35.30
C VAL A 13 -7.02 -20.60 34.60
N LEU A 14 -8.22 -21.16 34.80
CA LEU A 14 -9.46 -20.63 34.24
C LEU A 14 -9.80 -19.24 34.81
N THR A 15 -9.57 -19.00 36.11
CA THR A 15 -9.79 -17.68 36.73
C THR A 15 -8.76 -16.67 36.24
N LEU A 16 -7.50 -17.07 36.03
CA LEU A 16 -6.46 -16.22 35.45
C LEU A 16 -6.75 -15.91 33.98
N VAL A 17 -7.14 -16.91 33.19
CA VAL A 17 -7.53 -16.72 31.78
C VAL A 17 -8.78 -15.85 31.69
N ALA A 18 -9.79 -16.07 32.54
CA ALA A 18 -10.98 -15.23 32.61
C ALA A 18 -10.65 -13.79 33.07
N GLY A 19 -9.72 -13.62 34.01
CA GLY A 19 -9.23 -12.32 34.46
C GLY A 19 -8.46 -11.58 33.37
N VAL A 20 -7.52 -12.25 32.68
CA VAL A 20 -6.80 -11.71 31.53
C VAL A 20 -7.76 -11.41 30.37
N ALA A 21 -8.75 -12.26 30.13
CA ALA A 21 -9.76 -12.00 29.12
C ALA A 21 -10.62 -10.77 29.49
N SER A 22 -10.98 -10.60 30.76
CA SER A 22 -11.91 -9.52 31.16
C SER A 22 -11.23 -8.17 31.36
N PHE A 23 -9.94 -8.15 31.72
CA PHE A 23 -9.23 -6.92 32.10
C PHE A 23 -7.90 -6.70 31.36
N GLY A 24 -7.43 -7.68 30.59
CA GLY A 24 -6.18 -7.59 29.85
C GLY A 24 -6.22 -6.56 28.74
N ARG A 25 -5.10 -5.87 28.57
CA ARG A 25 -4.79 -5.04 27.41
C ARG A 25 -3.42 -5.45 26.89
N PHE A 26 -3.35 -5.94 25.66
CA PHE A 26 -2.08 -6.26 25.03
C PHE A 26 -2.18 -6.02 23.53
N SER A 27 -1.03 -5.75 22.92
CA SER A 27 -0.90 -5.74 21.47
C SER A 27 0.35 -6.50 21.06
N TYR A 28 0.32 -7.07 19.87
CA TYR A 28 1.44 -7.84 19.33
C TYR A 28 1.52 -7.63 17.83
N ALA A 29 2.72 -7.33 17.33
CA ALA A 29 3.06 -7.22 15.93
C ALA A 29 4.35 -8.02 15.69
N PRO A 30 4.38 -8.96 14.74
CA PRO A 30 5.61 -9.64 14.36
C PRO A 30 6.61 -8.66 13.77
N MET A 31 7.82 -8.65 14.34
CA MET A 31 8.95 -7.90 13.83
C MET A 31 10.16 -8.84 13.78
N PRO A 32 10.63 -9.22 12.59
CA PRO A 32 11.69 -10.20 12.46
C PRO A 32 12.97 -9.70 13.11
N ALA A 33 13.71 -10.60 13.77
CA ALA A 33 15.06 -10.29 14.23
C ALA A 33 16.01 -10.16 13.03
N ARG A 34 17.13 -9.42 13.16
CA ARG A 34 18.11 -9.27 12.07
C ARG A 34 18.61 -10.61 11.52
N ALA A 35 18.73 -11.65 12.36
CA ALA A 35 19.16 -12.99 11.95
C ALA A 35 18.14 -13.73 11.08
N SER A 36 16.85 -13.38 11.21
CA SER A 36 15.74 -13.90 10.40
C SER A 36 15.62 -13.21 9.04
N LEU A 37 16.50 -12.25 8.73
CA LEU A 37 16.48 -11.54 7.46
C LEU A 37 17.36 -12.23 6.41
N ALA A 38 16.86 -12.28 5.18
CA ALA A 38 17.63 -12.67 4.00
C ALA A 38 18.51 -11.50 3.48
N ASN A 39 18.14 -10.26 3.79
CA ASN A 39 18.89 -9.06 3.50
C ASN A 39 19.16 -8.27 4.79
N PRO A 40 20.08 -8.69 5.68
CA PRO A 40 20.43 -7.90 6.87
C PRO A 40 21.26 -6.66 6.55
N ASP A 41 21.95 -6.63 5.40
CA ASP A 41 22.85 -5.54 5.02
C ASP A 41 22.08 -4.31 4.52
N ARG A 42 22.61 -3.13 4.82
CA ARG A 42 21.98 -1.84 4.51
C ARG A 42 22.96 -0.97 3.71
N TYR A 43 22.45 0.02 2.98
CA TYR A 43 23.30 1.14 2.57
C TYR A 43 23.78 1.91 3.80
N PRO A 44 24.98 2.50 3.78
CA PRO A 44 25.44 3.38 4.85
C PRO A 44 24.59 4.66 4.90
N ILE A 45 24.40 5.19 6.11
CA ILE A 45 23.77 6.51 6.29
C ILE A 45 24.74 7.58 5.76
N ARG A 46 24.48 8.06 4.54
CA ARG A 46 25.28 9.14 3.91
C ARG A 46 24.57 10.49 3.90
N THR A 47 23.32 10.56 4.35
CA THR A 47 22.53 11.81 4.42
C THR A 47 22.34 12.16 5.89
N ALA A 48 22.80 13.35 6.29
CA ALA A 48 22.66 13.86 7.65
C ALA A 48 21.33 14.58 7.87
N TYR A 49 20.82 15.25 6.83
CA TYR A 49 19.51 15.88 6.84
C TYR A 49 18.78 15.67 5.51
N ASP A 50 17.48 15.47 5.59
CA ASP A 50 16.57 15.74 4.47
C ASP A 50 15.95 17.13 4.66
N LEU A 51 16.08 17.99 3.66
CA LEU A 51 15.47 19.32 3.64
C LEU A 51 14.45 19.37 2.50
N LEU A 52 13.19 19.05 2.81
CA LEU A 52 12.09 19.01 1.83
C LEU A 52 12.43 18.17 0.58
N GLY A 53 13.12 17.04 0.76
CA GLY A 53 13.57 16.16 -0.32
C GLY A 53 14.98 16.45 -0.86
N ARG A 54 15.65 17.52 -0.41
CA ARG A 54 17.08 17.72 -0.67
C ARG A 54 17.91 16.96 0.35
N ARG A 55 18.73 16.03 -0.14
CA ARG A 55 19.72 15.31 0.68
C ARG A 55 20.89 16.24 1.00
N ILE A 56 21.25 16.36 2.28
CA ILE A 56 22.41 17.12 2.79
C ILE A 56 23.38 16.13 3.42
N GLY A 57 24.62 16.08 2.93
CA GLY A 57 25.68 15.20 3.45
C GLY A 57 26.26 15.66 4.79
N PRO A 58 27.03 14.82 5.50
CA PRO A 58 27.67 15.19 6.77
C PRO A 58 28.59 16.41 6.67
N GLU A 59 29.39 16.51 5.59
CA GLU A 59 30.32 17.63 5.37
C GLU A 59 29.57 18.95 5.14
N GLU A 60 28.57 18.95 4.25
CA GLU A 60 27.70 20.11 4.02
C GLU A 60 26.95 20.50 5.31
N ALA A 61 26.42 19.53 6.05
CA ALA A 61 25.75 19.78 7.32
C ALA A 61 26.69 20.44 8.36
N GLN A 62 27.94 20.00 8.44
CA GLN A 62 28.94 20.60 9.32
C GLN A 62 29.24 22.05 8.92
N ALA A 63 29.41 22.32 7.63
CA ALA A 63 29.62 23.67 7.11
C ALA A 63 28.42 24.60 7.40
N LEU A 64 27.19 24.12 7.19
CA LEU A 64 25.97 24.87 7.50
C LEU A 64 25.84 25.17 9.00
N ARG A 65 26.12 24.20 9.88
CA ARG A 65 26.05 24.39 11.35
C ARG A 65 27.01 25.47 11.88
N ALA A 66 28.11 25.72 11.17
CA ALA A 66 29.09 26.74 11.56
C ALA A 66 28.54 28.18 11.47
N THR A 67 27.47 28.41 10.70
CA THR A 67 26.87 29.75 10.51
C THR A 67 25.47 29.83 11.10
N GLU A 68 25.05 31.03 11.51
CA GLU A 68 23.67 31.25 11.99
C GLU A 68 22.63 31.00 10.90
N ALA A 69 22.89 31.44 9.67
CA ALA A 69 22.01 31.21 8.53
C ALA A 69 21.88 29.71 8.18
N GLY A 70 22.98 28.96 8.25
CA GLY A 70 22.96 27.52 8.01
C GLY A 70 22.26 26.74 9.13
N ARG A 71 22.40 27.14 10.40
CA ARG A 71 21.60 26.56 11.50
C ARG A 71 20.09 26.77 11.30
N ARG A 72 19.66 27.95 10.82
CA ARG A 72 18.26 28.21 10.47
C ARG A 72 17.79 27.37 9.27
N THR A 73 18.68 27.08 8.32
CA THR A 73 18.38 26.20 7.19
C THR A 73 18.18 24.75 7.62
N LEU A 74 18.93 24.31 8.63
CA LEU A 74 18.87 22.96 9.20
C LEU A 74 17.85 22.83 10.35
N SER A 75 16.98 23.82 10.54
CA SER A 75 16.00 23.81 11.63
C SER A 75 14.71 23.10 11.21
N PRO A 76 13.96 22.49 12.16
CA PRO A 76 12.67 21.88 11.89
C PRO A 76 11.65 22.81 11.21
N GLU A 77 11.69 24.10 11.54
CA GLU A 77 10.83 25.15 11.00
C GLU A 77 11.14 25.52 9.55
N ALA A 78 12.33 25.15 9.05
CA ALA A 78 12.68 25.19 7.64
C ALA A 78 12.28 23.89 6.90
N GLY A 79 11.73 22.90 7.61
CA GLY A 79 11.41 21.58 7.08
C GLY A 79 12.59 20.61 7.05
N ALA A 80 13.67 20.91 7.78
CA ALA A 80 14.80 20.00 7.89
C ALA A 80 14.48 18.83 8.82
N PHE A 81 14.82 17.61 8.40
CA PHE A 81 14.67 16.39 9.17
C PHE A 81 16.05 15.76 9.36
N ALA A 82 16.53 15.71 10.60
CA ALA A 82 17.79 15.08 10.93
C ALA A 82 17.69 13.55 10.79
N ILE A 83 18.74 12.93 10.27
CA ILE A 83 18.81 11.48 10.05
C ILE A 83 20.01 10.93 10.82
N ASP A 84 19.73 9.98 11.71
CA ASP A 84 20.71 9.23 12.47
C ASP A 84 20.26 7.77 12.64
N GLU A 85 21.06 6.97 13.35
CA GLU A 85 20.76 5.56 13.60
C GLU A 85 19.46 5.35 14.41
N ALA A 86 19.15 6.26 15.33
CA ALA A 86 17.95 6.17 16.16
C ALA A 86 16.68 6.40 15.33
N VAL A 87 16.71 7.39 14.43
CA VAL A 87 15.64 7.64 13.45
C VAL A 87 15.44 6.43 12.54
N VAL A 88 16.53 5.83 12.03
CA VAL A 88 16.45 4.63 11.18
C VAL A 88 15.87 3.44 11.95
N ALA A 89 16.30 3.23 13.19
CA ALA A 89 15.78 2.16 14.05
C ALA A 89 14.29 2.34 14.34
N ARG A 90 13.87 3.57 14.68
CA ARG A 90 12.46 3.93 14.89
C ARG A 90 11.64 3.78 13.60
N GLY A 91 12.23 4.09 12.46
CA GLY A 91 11.64 3.87 11.13
C GLY A 91 11.35 2.41 10.85
N ARG A 92 12.32 1.53 11.12
CA ARG A 92 12.13 0.08 11.03
C ARG A 92 11.03 -0.41 11.98
N GLU A 93 11.00 0.10 13.20
CA GLU A 93 9.94 -0.24 14.17
C GLU A 93 8.56 0.19 13.66
N ALA A 94 8.39 1.44 13.20
CA ALA A 94 7.12 1.92 12.62
C ALA A 94 6.66 1.03 11.46
N PHE A 95 7.59 0.67 10.57
CA PHE A 95 7.31 -0.14 9.40
C PHE A 95 6.63 -1.48 9.73
N TYR A 96 6.98 -2.12 10.86
CA TYR A 96 6.38 -3.38 11.30
C TYR A 96 5.22 -3.22 12.28
N THR A 97 5.17 -2.13 13.04
CA THR A 97 4.35 -2.07 14.27
C THR A 97 3.35 -0.92 14.30
N GLU A 98 3.47 0.08 13.43
CA GLU A 98 2.57 1.22 13.44
C GLU A 98 1.37 0.97 12.51
N THR A 99 0.19 1.27 13.03
CA THR A 99 -1.11 1.05 12.36
C THR A 99 -1.87 2.36 12.19
N PHE A 100 -1.47 3.42 12.88
CA PHE A 100 -2.12 4.72 12.89
C PHE A 100 -3.62 4.69 13.25
N GLY A 101 -4.11 3.61 13.88
CA GLY A 101 -5.51 3.46 14.29
C GLY A 101 -6.37 2.65 13.32
N ASN A 102 -5.80 2.17 12.21
CA ASN A 102 -6.57 1.49 11.16
C ASN A 102 -7.29 0.22 11.62
N GLU A 103 -6.89 -0.35 12.76
CA GLU A 103 -7.56 -1.50 13.36
C GLU A 103 -9.02 -1.21 13.70
N VAL A 104 -9.37 0.05 13.94
CA VAL A 104 -10.74 0.49 14.23
C VAL A 104 -11.60 0.39 12.97
N PHE A 105 -11.20 0.99 11.85
CA PHE A 105 -11.95 0.90 10.61
C PHE A 105 -12.02 -0.55 10.09
N LEU A 106 -10.88 -1.24 10.02
CA LEU A 106 -10.77 -2.60 9.48
C LEU A 106 -11.57 -3.63 10.29
N THR A 107 -11.61 -3.50 11.61
CA THR A 107 -12.38 -4.44 12.44
C THR A 107 -13.82 -3.98 12.63
N ASP A 108 -14.04 -2.72 13.01
CA ASP A 108 -15.34 -2.28 13.52
C ASP A 108 -16.30 -1.82 12.42
N VAL A 109 -15.78 -1.35 11.28
CA VAL A 109 -16.57 -0.95 10.11
C VAL A 109 -16.60 -2.06 9.06
N MET A 110 -15.44 -2.52 8.61
CA MET A 110 -15.34 -3.54 7.55
C MET A 110 -15.67 -4.96 8.05
N GLY A 111 -15.39 -5.26 9.31
CA GLY A 111 -15.59 -6.61 9.84
C GLY A 111 -14.61 -7.62 9.27
N MET A 112 -13.31 -7.27 9.21
CA MET A 112 -12.26 -8.20 8.76
C MET A 112 -12.19 -9.49 9.60
N LEU A 113 -12.63 -9.44 10.85
CA LEU A 113 -12.66 -10.60 11.77
C LEU A 113 -14.02 -11.32 11.81
N ASP A 114 -15.05 -10.73 11.22
CA ASP A 114 -16.44 -11.19 11.27
C ASP A 114 -16.91 -11.77 9.92
N GLY A 115 -16.00 -11.79 8.94
CA GLY A 115 -16.22 -12.34 7.62
C GLY A 115 -15.99 -13.86 7.54
N ALA A 116 -15.62 -14.32 6.34
CA ALA A 116 -15.40 -15.74 6.06
C ALA A 116 -14.11 -16.29 6.68
N LEU A 117 -13.13 -15.43 6.98
CA LEU A 117 -11.86 -15.80 7.59
C LEU A 117 -11.86 -15.36 9.06
N THR A 118 -12.26 -16.26 9.95
CA THR A 118 -12.35 -15.94 11.38
C THR A 118 -10.98 -15.98 12.05
N PRO A 119 -10.79 -15.27 13.18
CA PRO A 119 -9.57 -15.37 13.99
C PRO A 119 -9.20 -16.81 14.34
N TYR A 120 -10.20 -17.66 14.56
CA TYR A 120 -10.01 -19.08 14.84
C TYR A 120 -9.35 -19.83 13.67
N GLU A 121 -9.90 -19.71 12.45
CA GLU A 121 -9.33 -20.42 11.30
C GLU A 121 -7.96 -19.87 10.89
N VAL A 122 -7.73 -18.56 11.06
CA VAL A 122 -6.41 -17.94 10.84
C VAL A 122 -5.39 -18.47 11.86
N ALA A 123 -5.70 -18.40 13.16
CA ALA A 123 -4.80 -18.91 14.20
C ALA A 123 -4.53 -20.41 14.03
N ARG A 124 -5.55 -21.18 13.67
CA ARG A 124 -5.41 -22.60 13.35
C ARG A 124 -4.49 -22.84 12.16
N ALA A 125 -4.61 -22.06 11.09
CA ALA A 125 -3.73 -22.16 9.93
C ALA A 125 -2.27 -21.93 10.31
N VAL A 126 -1.99 -20.89 11.12
CA VAL A 126 -0.63 -20.60 11.64
C VAL A 126 -0.11 -21.76 12.49
N LEU A 127 -0.91 -22.29 13.42
CA LEU A 127 -0.51 -23.43 14.25
C LEU A 127 -0.20 -24.69 13.43
N LEU A 128 -0.96 -24.94 12.36
CA LEU A 128 -0.75 -26.09 11.46
C LEU A 128 0.53 -25.99 10.63
N LEU A 129 1.15 -24.81 10.52
CA LEU A 129 2.49 -24.69 9.92
C LEU A 129 3.54 -25.47 10.73
N GLY A 130 3.34 -25.60 12.05
CA GLY A 130 4.27 -26.30 12.93
C GLY A 130 5.66 -25.64 12.98
N GLY A 131 5.71 -24.30 12.89
CA GLY A 131 6.95 -23.51 12.86
C GLY A 131 7.61 -23.40 11.48
N ARG A 132 7.04 -24.01 10.43
CA ARG A 132 7.49 -23.79 9.05
C ARG A 132 7.08 -22.41 8.57
N ALA A 133 7.94 -21.79 7.74
CA ALA A 133 7.61 -20.56 7.06
C ALA A 133 6.56 -20.78 5.95
N THR A 134 5.84 -19.73 5.58
CA THR A 134 5.03 -19.67 4.37
C THR A 134 4.99 -18.24 3.85
N ASP A 135 4.99 -18.08 2.53
CA ASP A 135 4.68 -16.84 1.81
C ASP A 135 3.19 -16.79 1.39
N ASN A 136 2.40 -17.80 1.74
CA ASN A 136 0.99 -17.87 1.36
C ASN A 136 0.21 -18.75 2.34
N LEU A 137 -0.17 -18.19 3.48
CA LEU A 137 -0.98 -18.90 4.48
C LEU A 137 -2.31 -19.37 3.87
N GLN A 138 -2.53 -20.68 3.89
CA GLN A 138 -3.79 -21.30 3.44
C GLN A 138 -4.78 -21.33 4.60
N VAL A 139 -5.90 -20.61 4.46
CA VAL A 139 -6.90 -20.48 5.53
C VAL A 139 -8.21 -21.12 5.10
N ARG A 140 -8.89 -21.82 6.01
CA ARG A 140 -10.21 -22.37 5.73
C ARG A 140 -11.27 -21.29 5.83
N VAL A 141 -12.21 -21.27 4.90
CA VAL A 141 -13.41 -20.44 5.03
C VAL A 141 -14.33 -21.04 6.10
N ALA A 142 -14.80 -20.19 7.02
CA ALA A 142 -15.62 -20.61 8.16
C ALA A 142 -17.10 -20.84 7.82
N GLN A 143 -17.54 -20.34 6.66
CA GLN A 143 -18.91 -20.41 6.17
C GLN A 143 -18.95 -20.46 4.63
N ASP A 144 -20.08 -20.89 4.09
CA ASP A 144 -20.32 -20.85 2.64
C ASP A 144 -20.35 -19.39 2.18
N VAL A 145 -19.59 -19.08 1.14
CA VAL A 145 -19.51 -17.73 0.56
C VAL A 145 -19.57 -17.81 -0.95
N ARG A 146 -20.35 -16.92 -1.54
CA ARG A 146 -20.44 -16.73 -2.99
C ARG A 146 -20.05 -15.29 -3.33
N ILE A 147 -19.10 -15.13 -4.26
CA ILE A 147 -18.70 -13.83 -4.81
C ILE A 147 -18.75 -13.95 -6.33
N GLY A 148 -19.74 -13.30 -6.94
CA GLY A 148 -20.03 -13.43 -8.37
C GLY A 148 -20.28 -14.89 -8.75
N GLU A 149 -19.42 -15.43 -9.62
CA GLU A 149 -19.48 -16.83 -10.08
C GLU A 149 -18.69 -17.79 -9.20
N ARG A 150 -17.81 -17.28 -8.32
CA ARG A 150 -17.00 -18.10 -7.43
C ARG A 150 -17.79 -18.46 -6.18
N GLN A 151 -17.66 -19.70 -5.74
CA GLN A 151 -18.27 -20.22 -4.52
C GLN A 151 -17.23 -21.00 -3.74
N TRP A 152 -17.16 -20.74 -2.45
CA TRP A 152 -16.41 -21.51 -1.47
C TRP A 152 -17.40 -22.12 -0.48
N ARG A 153 -17.22 -23.40 -0.18
CA ARG A 153 -17.93 -24.10 0.87
C ARG A 153 -17.16 -24.01 2.16
N LYS A 154 -17.85 -24.03 3.29
CA LYS A 154 -17.24 -24.13 4.61
C LYS A 154 -16.17 -25.24 4.63
N GLY A 155 -14.96 -24.86 5.03
CA GLY A 155 -13.80 -25.76 5.08
C GLY A 155 -12.90 -25.74 3.86
N ASP A 156 -13.33 -25.15 2.73
CA ASP A 156 -12.47 -24.91 1.57
C ASP A 156 -11.29 -24.00 1.96
N LEU A 157 -10.11 -24.30 1.40
CA LEU A 157 -8.91 -23.48 1.62
C LEU A 157 -8.85 -22.34 0.61
N VAL A 158 -8.40 -21.18 1.07
CA VAL A 158 -8.09 -20.03 0.23
C VAL A 158 -6.64 -19.58 0.42
N SER A 159 -6.02 -19.21 -0.70
CA SER A 159 -4.73 -18.53 -0.74
C SER A 159 -4.89 -17.07 -0.30
N THR A 160 -4.32 -16.74 0.85
CA THR A 160 -4.38 -15.38 1.41
C THR A 160 -3.19 -14.51 1.00
N GLY A 161 -2.06 -15.12 0.63
CA GLY A 161 -0.78 -14.41 0.44
C GLY A 161 -0.27 -13.76 1.73
N LEU A 162 -0.70 -14.26 2.90
CA LEU A 162 -0.21 -13.79 4.19
C LEU A 162 1.05 -14.57 4.57
N ASP A 163 2.06 -13.83 5.01
CA ASP A 163 3.39 -14.35 5.25
C ASP A 163 3.62 -14.68 6.73
N VAL A 164 4.25 -15.82 6.99
CA VAL A 164 4.70 -16.22 8.33
C VAL A 164 6.15 -16.68 8.22
N GLU A 165 7.04 -16.02 8.96
CA GLU A 165 8.46 -16.40 8.99
C GLU A 165 8.69 -17.74 9.71
N ALA A 166 9.83 -18.37 9.45
CA ALA A 166 10.20 -19.61 10.15
C ALA A 166 10.23 -19.41 11.68
N GLY A 167 9.52 -20.25 12.42
CA GLY A 167 9.37 -20.15 13.87
C GLY A 167 8.48 -19.01 14.37
N GLY A 168 7.91 -18.21 13.46
CA GLY A 168 7.00 -17.11 13.79
C GLY A 168 5.65 -17.60 14.33
N LEU A 169 5.07 -16.83 15.26
CA LEU A 169 3.75 -17.09 15.84
C LEU A 169 2.67 -16.13 15.33
N GLY A 170 3.03 -15.24 14.39
CA GLY A 170 2.12 -14.25 13.83
C GLY A 170 2.44 -13.97 12.37
N ILE A 171 1.54 -13.23 11.74
CA ILE A 171 1.61 -12.88 10.32
C ILE A 171 2.34 -11.55 10.16
N VAL A 172 3.32 -11.51 9.25
CA VAL A 172 4.12 -10.31 8.97
C VAL A 172 3.20 -9.16 8.56
N GLY A 173 3.34 -8.02 9.23
CA GLY A 173 2.57 -6.81 8.92
C GLY A 173 1.17 -6.74 9.53
N LEU A 174 0.74 -7.74 10.30
CA LEU A 174 -0.50 -7.69 11.07
C LEU A 174 -0.22 -7.41 12.55
N LYS A 175 -0.94 -6.44 13.11
CA LYS A 175 -0.91 -6.13 14.54
C LYS A 175 -2.25 -6.48 15.19
N THR A 176 -2.20 -7.36 16.17
CA THR A 176 -3.38 -7.72 16.97
C THR A 176 -3.45 -6.84 18.20
N PHE A 177 -4.65 -6.35 18.52
CA PHE A 177 -4.96 -5.61 19.72
C PHE A 177 -6.06 -6.32 20.50
N TYR A 178 -5.86 -6.46 21.80
CA TYR A 178 -6.86 -6.96 22.71
C TYR A 178 -7.13 -5.91 23.78
N ASP A 179 -8.40 -5.52 23.95
CA ASP A 179 -8.85 -4.69 25.06
C ASP A 179 -10.18 -5.25 25.61
N ARG A 180 -10.16 -5.78 26.83
CA ARG A 180 -11.37 -6.15 27.60
C ARG A 180 -12.41 -6.96 26.79
N GLY A 181 -11.96 -8.04 26.17
CA GLY A 181 -12.82 -8.93 25.37
C GLY A 181 -12.98 -8.55 23.91
N ARG A 182 -12.48 -7.39 23.49
CA ARG A 182 -12.53 -6.94 22.09
C ARG A 182 -11.18 -7.18 21.42
N LEU A 183 -11.18 -8.01 20.38
CA LEU A 183 -10.06 -8.20 19.47
C LEU A 183 -10.20 -7.21 18.31
N ARG A 184 -9.11 -6.54 17.95
CA ARG A 184 -8.98 -5.77 16.71
C ARG A 184 -7.70 -6.16 15.98
N LEU A 185 -7.72 -6.01 14.67
CA LEU A 185 -6.59 -6.30 13.79
C LEU A 185 -6.29 -5.06 12.95
N GLY A 186 -5.06 -4.56 13.04
CA GLY A 186 -4.53 -3.50 12.19
C GLY A 186 -3.47 -4.03 11.23
N ILE A 187 -3.22 -3.26 10.18
CA ILE A 187 -2.19 -3.52 9.18
C ILE A 187 -1.05 -2.49 9.28
N THR A 188 0.16 -2.90 8.93
CA THR A 188 1.35 -2.04 8.88
C THR A 188 1.99 -2.10 7.49
N CYS A 189 2.96 -1.23 7.21
CA CYS A 189 3.66 -1.19 5.92
C CYS A 189 4.29 -2.55 5.54
N ALA A 190 4.73 -3.33 6.53
CA ALA A 190 5.34 -4.63 6.32
C ALA A 190 4.39 -5.67 5.70
N LEU A 191 3.06 -5.49 5.77
CA LEU A 191 2.11 -6.43 5.15
C LEU A 191 2.31 -6.46 3.62
N CYS A 192 2.56 -5.30 3.04
CA CYS A 192 2.76 -5.13 1.60
C CYS A 192 4.25 -5.11 1.23
N HIS A 193 5.13 -4.59 2.09
CA HIS A 193 6.52 -4.28 1.73
C HIS A 193 7.58 -5.13 2.44
N ALA A 194 7.19 -6.24 3.04
CA ALA A 194 8.09 -7.31 3.42
C ALA A 194 7.53 -8.66 2.94
N ALA A 195 8.41 -9.52 2.45
CA ALA A 195 8.03 -10.84 1.95
C ALA A 195 8.90 -11.93 2.58
N VAL A 196 8.32 -13.11 2.80
CA VAL A 196 9.05 -14.31 3.20
C VAL A 196 9.56 -15.01 1.95
N ASP A 197 10.87 -15.24 1.87
CA ASP A 197 11.43 -16.09 0.82
C ASP A 197 11.08 -17.56 1.09
N PRO A 198 10.26 -18.22 0.24
CA PRO A 198 9.84 -19.60 0.50
C PRO A 198 10.99 -20.60 0.46
N ARG A 199 12.16 -20.23 -0.11
CA ARG A 199 13.35 -21.10 -0.14
C ARG A 199 14.09 -21.11 1.19
N SER A 200 14.33 -19.94 1.77
CA SER A 200 15.09 -19.80 3.02
C SER A 200 14.20 -19.72 4.27
N GLY A 201 12.91 -19.40 4.13
CA GLY A 201 11.99 -19.12 5.23
C GLY A 201 12.26 -17.80 5.96
N LYS A 202 13.15 -16.97 5.41
CA LYS A 202 13.57 -15.67 5.97
C LYS A 202 12.80 -14.51 5.36
N VAL A 203 12.70 -13.43 6.10
CA VAL A 203 12.06 -12.20 5.63
C VAL A 203 13.02 -11.37 4.78
N VAL A 204 12.53 -10.84 3.67
CA VAL A 204 13.20 -9.87 2.80
C VAL A 204 12.54 -8.51 3.03
N GLU A 205 13.20 -7.64 3.79
CA GLU A 205 12.68 -6.29 4.06
C GLU A 205 12.76 -5.45 2.78
N GLY A 206 11.66 -4.84 2.36
CA GLY A 206 11.60 -4.00 1.17
C GLY A 206 11.11 -4.72 -0.09
N ALA A 207 11.13 -6.06 -0.10
CA ALA A 207 10.50 -6.82 -1.18
C ALA A 207 8.98 -6.66 -1.11
N PRO A 208 8.31 -6.40 -2.25
CA PRO A 208 6.85 -6.38 -2.28
C PRO A 208 6.30 -7.80 -2.04
N ASN A 209 5.23 -7.90 -1.26
CA ASN A 209 4.47 -9.14 -1.12
C ASN A 209 3.65 -9.37 -2.41
N ALA A 210 4.26 -10.03 -3.38
CA ALA A 210 3.73 -10.20 -4.73
C ALA A 210 2.54 -11.19 -4.84
N ASN A 211 2.16 -11.85 -3.75
CA ASN A 211 1.03 -12.78 -3.75
C ASN A 211 -0.05 -12.43 -2.69
N LEU A 212 0.13 -11.34 -1.93
CA LEU A 212 -0.87 -10.83 -0.98
C LEU A 212 -2.21 -10.67 -1.68
N ASN A 213 -3.21 -11.43 -1.24
CA ASN A 213 -4.52 -11.43 -1.88
C ASN A 213 -5.46 -10.41 -1.22
N ALA A 214 -5.04 -9.15 -1.16
CA ALA A 214 -5.78 -8.08 -0.48
C ALA A 214 -7.23 -7.97 -0.99
N GLY A 215 -7.43 -8.05 -2.31
CA GLY A 215 -8.75 -8.04 -2.93
C GLY A 215 -9.69 -9.13 -2.43
N LEU A 216 -9.21 -10.39 -2.35
CA LEU A 216 -10.01 -11.49 -1.79
C LEU A 216 -10.24 -11.31 -0.29
N LEU A 217 -9.23 -10.89 0.47
CA LEU A 217 -9.37 -10.66 1.92
C LEU A 217 -10.46 -9.62 2.22
N LEU A 218 -10.47 -8.50 1.46
CA LEU A 218 -11.53 -7.49 1.55
C LEU A 218 -12.89 -8.07 1.12
N ALA A 219 -12.95 -8.86 0.04
CA ALA A 219 -14.19 -9.48 -0.42
C ALA A 219 -14.77 -10.50 0.57
N LEU A 220 -13.93 -11.16 1.35
CA LEU A 220 -14.32 -12.11 2.39
C LEU A 220 -14.70 -11.44 3.71
N SER A 221 -14.49 -10.12 3.87
CA SER A 221 -14.95 -9.35 5.03
C SER A 221 -16.49 -9.28 5.11
N ALA A 222 -17.02 -8.81 6.24
CA ALA A 222 -18.45 -8.70 6.46
C ALA A 222 -19.11 -7.51 5.72
N ASN A 223 -18.33 -6.46 5.42
CA ASN A 223 -18.81 -5.19 4.86
C ASN A 223 -17.80 -4.61 3.85
N ALA A 224 -17.64 -5.28 2.71
CA ALA A 224 -16.78 -4.83 1.63
C ALA A 224 -17.29 -3.53 0.98
N SER A 225 -18.58 -3.20 1.13
CA SER A 225 -19.18 -1.94 0.65
C SER A 225 -18.56 -0.70 1.29
N ALA A 226 -17.93 -0.81 2.47
CA ALA A 226 -17.14 0.27 3.06
C ALA A 226 -15.89 0.66 2.24
N TYR A 227 -15.58 -0.11 1.19
CA TYR A 227 -14.47 0.12 0.25
C TYR A 227 -14.94 0.48 -1.18
N PHE A 228 -16.22 0.84 -1.37
CA PHE A 228 -16.83 1.04 -2.69
C PHE A 228 -16.22 2.16 -3.55
N MET A 229 -15.45 3.07 -2.95
CA MET A 229 -14.77 4.17 -3.65
C MET A 229 -13.61 3.71 -4.55
N HIS A 230 -13.12 2.49 -4.35
CA HIS A 230 -12.15 1.80 -5.21
C HIS A 230 -12.84 0.92 -6.28
N GLY A 231 -14.17 0.99 -6.34
CA GLY A 231 -15.02 0.21 -7.22
C GLY A 231 -15.71 1.07 -8.28
N SER A 232 -15.99 0.47 -9.44
CA SER A 232 -16.79 1.09 -10.52
C SER A 232 -18.30 0.84 -10.42
N VAL A 233 -18.80 0.44 -9.23
CA VAL A 233 -20.23 0.17 -9.00
C VAL A 233 -21.08 1.42 -9.27
N ASP A 234 -22.09 1.32 -10.13
CA ASP A 234 -23.10 2.36 -10.31
C ASP A 234 -24.11 2.34 -9.15
N LEU A 235 -24.07 3.35 -8.28
CA LEU A 235 -24.96 3.46 -7.12
C LEU A 235 -26.41 3.72 -7.53
N ALA A 236 -26.65 4.40 -8.65
CA ALA A 236 -28.01 4.73 -9.09
C ALA A 236 -28.78 3.46 -9.53
N ALA A 237 -28.07 2.49 -10.10
CA ALA A 237 -28.63 1.17 -10.46
C ALA A 237 -28.98 0.30 -9.24
N LEU A 238 -28.56 0.69 -8.04
CA LEU A 238 -28.74 -0.02 -6.79
C LEU A 238 -29.69 0.70 -5.84
N ALA A 239 -30.71 1.39 -6.36
CA ALA A 239 -31.72 2.07 -5.54
C ALA A 239 -32.24 1.16 -4.43
N GLY A 240 -32.20 1.65 -3.19
CA GLY A 240 -32.70 0.94 -2.01
C GLY A 240 -34.16 1.22 -1.71
N ASP A 241 -34.59 0.75 -0.55
CA ASP A 241 -35.93 0.99 -0.02
C ASP A 241 -36.17 2.50 0.20
N PRO A 242 -37.22 3.10 -0.37
CA PRO A 242 -37.56 4.51 -0.19
C PRO A 242 -37.76 4.95 1.27
N SER A 243 -38.00 4.02 2.18
CA SER A 243 -38.11 4.28 3.62
C SER A 243 -36.74 4.34 4.33
N ARG A 244 -35.66 3.90 3.68
CA ARG A 244 -34.29 3.93 4.20
C ARG A 244 -33.55 5.13 3.64
N THR A 245 -33.71 6.27 4.29
CA THR A 245 -33.11 7.54 3.86
C THR A 245 -32.05 8.03 4.82
N VAL A 246 -31.17 8.88 4.33
CA VAL A 246 -30.21 9.66 5.10
C VAL A 246 -30.55 11.15 4.99
N PRO A 247 -30.62 11.91 6.10
CA PRO A 247 -30.73 13.36 6.06
C PRO A 247 -29.50 13.98 5.37
N THR A 248 -29.72 14.98 4.51
CA THR A 248 -28.63 15.66 3.80
C THR A 248 -28.29 17.01 4.43
N ALA A 249 -27.04 17.45 4.27
CA ALA A 249 -26.57 18.73 4.82
C ALA A 249 -27.34 19.94 4.26
N GLY A 250 -27.81 19.87 3.02
CA GLY A 250 -28.61 20.91 2.36
C GLY A 250 -30.09 20.95 2.74
N GLY A 251 -30.53 20.13 3.70
CA GLY A 251 -31.94 19.90 4.00
C GLY A 251 -32.59 18.88 3.07
N GLY A 252 -33.50 18.07 3.61
CA GLY A 252 -34.11 16.94 2.90
C GLY A 252 -33.45 15.61 3.24
N SER A 253 -33.72 14.60 2.43
CA SER A 253 -33.25 13.24 2.64
C SER A 253 -33.02 12.49 1.32
N VAL A 254 -31.99 11.66 1.26
CA VAL A 254 -31.67 10.83 0.09
C VAL A 254 -31.78 9.36 0.45
N VAL A 255 -32.28 8.54 -0.48
CA VAL A 255 -32.43 7.09 -0.30
C VAL A 255 -31.05 6.43 -0.32
N LEU A 256 -30.78 5.55 0.64
CA LEU A 256 -29.58 4.71 0.64
C LEU A 256 -29.65 3.69 -0.50
N PRO A 257 -28.50 3.32 -1.11
CA PRO A 257 -28.48 2.17 -2.00
C PRO A 257 -28.87 0.90 -1.23
N ASP A 258 -29.43 -0.08 -1.95
CA ASP A 258 -29.73 -1.40 -1.40
C ASP A 258 -28.45 -2.02 -0.85
N ARG A 259 -28.46 -2.31 0.46
CA ARG A 259 -27.30 -2.77 1.21
C ARG A 259 -26.72 -4.06 0.60
N ASP A 260 -27.56 -5.06 0.39
CA ASP A 260 -27.10 -6.40 0.05
C ASP A 260 -26.66 -6.47 -1.41
N ARG A 261 -27.33 -5.74 -2.31
CA ARG A 261 -26.91 -5.60 -3.71
C ARG A 261 -25.61 -4.81 -3.83
N LEU A 262 -25.43 -3.73 -3.05
CA LEU A 262 -24.18 -2.99 -3.02
C LEU A 262 -23.03 -3.83 -2.45
N GLU A 263 -23.26 -4.55 -1.36
CA GLU A 263 -22.27 -5.46 -0.78
C GLU A 263 -21.84 -6.53 -1.80
N ALA A 264 -22.80 -7.16 -2.48
CA ALA A 264 -22.51 -8.14 -3.52
C ALA A 264 -21.69 -7.54 -4.69
N ALA A 265 -22.03 -6.32 -5.14
CA ALA A 265 -21.30 -5.63 -6.19
C ALA A 265 -19.88 -5.24 -5.75
N ALA A 266 -19.73 -4.66 -4.55
CA ALA A 266 -18.45 -4.27 -4.00
C ALA A 266 -17.49 -5.47 -3.86
N LYS A 267 -17.99 -6.61 -3.34
CA LYS A 267 -17.21 -7.85 -3.27
C LYS A 267 -16.70 -8.32 -4.63
N ILE A 268 -17.49 -8.16 -5.70
CA ILE A 268 -17.06 -8.51 -7.06
C ILE A 268 -15.95 -7.57 -7.55
N GLU A 269 -16.03 -6.26 -7.24
CA GLU A 269 -14.96 -5.31 -7.60
C GLU A 269 -13.65 -5.68 -6.90
N VAL A 270 -13.64 -5.76 -5.56
CA VAL A 270 -12.39 -6.02 -4.83
C VAL A 270 -11.84 -7.44 -5.09
N ALA A 271 -12.70 -8.44 -5.29
CA ALA A 271 -12.24 -9.81 -5.63
C ALA A 271 -11.66 -9.92 -7.05
N SER A 272 -11.80 -8.89 -7.89
CA SER A 272 -11.20 -8.85 -9.22
C SER A 272 -9.73 -8.47 -9.22
N TRP A 273 -9.24 -7.86 -8.12
CA TRP A 273 -7.85 -7.43 -8.00
C TRP A 273 -6.90 -8.65 -8.01
N PRO A 274 -5.84 -8.63 -8.82
CA PRO A 274 -4.83 -9.68 -8.76
C PRO A 274 -4.17 -9.76 -7.38
N PRO A 275 -3.78 -10.97 -6.92
CA PRO A 275 -2.83 -11.09 -5.82
C PRO A 275 -1.57 -10.25 -6.07
N GLY A 276 -1.00 -9.65 -5.02
CA GLY A 276 0.13 -8.73 -5.10
C GLY A 276 -0.23 -7.32 -5.56
N SER A 277 -1.52 -6.98 -5.59
CA SER A 277 -2.00 -5.64 -5.96
C SER A 277 -2.91 -5.03 -4.89
N PHE A 278 -2.97 -3.71 -4.90
CA PHE A 278 -3.83 -2.91 -4.04
C PHE A 278 -4.26 -1.63 -4.76
N ASP A 279 -5.49 -1.20 -4.53
CA ASP A 279 -5.99 0.07 -5.05
C ASP A 279 -5.88 1.16 -3.99
N SER A 280 -4.96 2.11 -4.22
CA SER A 280 -4.78 3.25 -3.31
C SER A 280 -5.48 4.53 -3.79
N SER A 281 -6.31 4.49 -4.84
CA SER A 281 -7.03 5.68 -5.32
C SER A 281 -8.52 5.58 -5.09
N ALA A 282 -9.07 6.57 -4.40
CA ALA A 282 -10.52 6.71 -4.26
C ALA A 282 -11.07 7.56 -5.42
N ASP A 283 -11.09 7.01 -6.64
CA ASP A 283 -11.52 7.70 -7.87
C ASP A 283 -12.82 7.13 -8.48
N ARG A 284 -13.38 6.07 -7.87
CA ARG A 284 -14.52 5.26 -8.32
C ARG A 284 -14.23 4.44 -9.58
N VAL A 285 -12.95 4.11 -9.77
CA VAL A 285 -12.47 3.22 -10.83
C VAL A 285 -11.79 2.03 -10.19
N THR A 286 -12.09 0.83 -10.67
CA THR A 286 -11.33 -0.37 -10.27
C THR A 286 -10.07 -0.44 -11.12
N ASN A 287 -8.96 0.05 -10.58
CA ASN A 287 -7.68 0.16 -11.28
C ASN A 287 -6.48 -0.11 -10.34
N PRO A 288 -6.47 -1.23 -9.57
CA PRO A 288 -5.42 -1.53 -8.62
C PRO A 288 -4.04 -1.55 -9.27
N THR A 289 -3.01 -1.24 -8.48
CA THR A 289 -1.62 -1.38 -8.92
C THR A 289 -0.92 -2.50 -8.19
N SER A 290 0.08 -3.12 -8.83
CA SER A 290 1.02 -4.01 -8.15
C SER A 290 1.69 -3.28 -6.99
N ILE A 291 1.99 -4.00 -5.91
CA ILE A 291 2.64 -3.41 -4.75
C ILE A 291 4.07 -2.97 -5.15
N PRO A 292 4.44 -1.68 -5.02
CA PRO A 292 5.75 -1.23 -5.43
C PRO A 292 6.84 -1.73 -4.47
N SER A 293 8.06 -1.88 -5.01
CA SER A 293 9.24 -2.18 -4.21
C SER A 293 9.55 -1.05 -3.21
N SER A 294 9.96 -1.44 -2.00
CA SER A 294 10.49 -0.52 -0.97
C SER A 294 12.03 -0.43 -0.99
N PHE A 295 12.71 -0.98 -2.01
CA PHE A 295 14.09 -0.62 -2.34
C PHE A 295 14.12 0.79 -2.95
N SER A 296 13.93 1.81 -2.10
CA SER A 296 13.53 3.16 -2.53
C SER A 296 14.69 4.07 -2.90
N ALA A 297 15.94 3.72 -2.54
CA ALA A 297 17.09 4.59 -2.71
C ALA A 297 17.25 5.03 -4.17
N TYR A 298 17.22 6.35 -4.41
CA TYR A 298 17.32 6.95 -5.75
C TYR A 298 16.21 6.55 -6.73
N GLY A 299 15.11 5.99 -6.23
CA GLY A 299 13.97 5.49 -7.02
C GLY A 299 12.85 6.50 -7.24
N GLU A 300 13.04 7.75 -6.80
CA GLU A 300 12.09 8.86 -6.91
C GLU A 300 11.62 9.15 -8.36
N PRO A 301 10.48 9.84 -8.57
CA PRO A 301 9.40 10.03 -7.59
C PRO A 301 8.79 8.66 -7.20
N TYR A 302 7.81 8.65 -6.28
CA TYR A 302 7.22 7.41 -5.76
C TYR A 302 5.75 7.27 -6.15
N SER A 303 5.15 6.11 -5.84
CA SER A 303 3.96 5.53 -6.49
C SER A 303 4.19 5.16 -7.96
N TRP A 304 3.24 4.45 -8.58
CA TRP A 304 3.33 4.10 -9.99
C TRP A 304 3.15 5.30 -10.93
N SER A 305 2.21 6.21 -10.64
CA SER A 305 2.02 7.41 -11.47
C SER A 305 3.11 8.46 -11.23
N GLY A 306 3.91 8.31 -10.17
CA GLY A 306 4.91 9.30 -9.77
C GLY A 306 4.33 10.51 -9.03
N ARG A 307 3.08 10.45 -8.58
CA ARG A 307 2.42 11.56 -7.87
C ARG A 307 3.08 11.92 -6.53
N GLU A 308 3.71 10.96 -5.87
CA GLU A 308 4.41 11.14 -4.59
C GLU A 308 5.83 11.64 -4.84
N ALA A 309 5.97 12.93 -5.15
CA ALA A 309 7.22 13.52 -5.65
C ALA A 309 7.73 14.73 -4.85
N VAL A 310 6.95 15.21 -3.87
CA VAL A 310 7.17 16.48 -3.18
C VAL A 310 7.33 16.26 -1.68
N GLY A 311 8.13 17.10 -1.03
CA GLY A 311 8.34 17.07 0.42
C GLY A 311 9.43 16.10 0.87
N PRO A 312 9.46 15.73 2.17
CA PRO A 312 10.54 14.97 2.76
C PRO A 312 10.86 13.69 2.00
N PHE A 313 12.15 13.41 1.85
CA PHE A 313 12.68 12.25 1.13
C PHE A 313 12.19 12.15 -0.32
N LYS A 314 11.99 13.31 -0.98
CA LYS A 314 11.47 13.45 -2.35
C LYS A 314 10.09 12.82 -2.54
N GLY A 315 9.25 12.89 -1.52
CA GLY A 315 7.89 12.34 -1.54
C GLY A 315 7.75 10.91 -1.02
N LEU A 316 8.82 10.25 -0.55
CA LEU A 316 8.68 8.92 0.06
C LEU A 316 7.81 8.96 1.32
N SER A 317 7.93 10.05 2.10
CA SER A 317 7.07 10.28 3.27
C SER A 317 5.60 10.47 2.87
N SER A 318 5.36 11.10 1.72
CA SER A 318 4.02 11.25 1.13
C SER A 318 3.42 9.88 0.76
N LEU A 319 4.22 9.00 0.12
CA LEU A 319 3.80 7.63 -0.18
C LEU A 319 3.43 6.85 1.09
N ASN A 320 4.30 6.88 2.12
CA ASN A 320 4.06 6.20 3.39
C ASN A 320 2.78 6.69 4.07
N ASN A 321 2.54 8.00 3.99
CA ASN A 321 1.35 8.61 4.53
C ASN A 321 0.07 8.24 3.75
N ASN A 322 0.13 8.17 2.42
CA ASN A 322 -1.04 8.01 1.55
C ASN A 322 -1.92 6.81 1.98
N VAL A 323 -1.35 5.60 2.10
CA VAL A 323 -2.11 4.40 2.46
C VAL A 323 -2.87 4.58 3.78
N HIS A 324 -2.25 5.23 4.78
CA HIS A 324 -2.85 5.41 6.09
C HIS A 324 -3.79 6.62 6.19
N ALA A 325 -3.52 7.67 5.42
CA ALA A 325 -4.32 8.89 5.37
C ALA A 325 -5.53 8.79 4.44
N ALA A 326 -5.49 7.94 3.41
CA ALA A 326 -6.53 7.85 2.39
C ALA A 326 -7.29 6.51 2.36
N ASN A 327 -6.61 5.38 2.58
CA ASN A 327 -7.15 4.05 2.26
C ASN A 327 -7.47 3.18 3.47
N SER A 328 -6.66 3.22 4.52
CA SER A 328 -6.84 2.36 5.70
C SER A 328 -8.00 2.80 6.61
N ASP A 329 -8.53 4.00 6.36
CA ASP A 329 -9.78 4.52 6.90
C ASP A 329 -10.46 5.37 5.82
N THR A 330 -11.57 4.88 5.28
CA THR A 330 -12.29 5.58 4.22
C THR A 330 -13.30 6.59 4.75
N THR A 331 -13.54 6.63 6.07
CA THR A 331 -14.51 7.56 6.66
C THR A 331 -14.05 9.02 6.55
N GLN A 332 -12.74 9.27 6.58
CA GLN A 332 -12.16 10.62 6.43
C GLN A 332 -12.48 11.28 5.08
N LEU A 333 -12.79 10.49 4.03
CA LEU A 333 -13.19 11.00 2.72
C LEU A 333 -14.59 11.63 2.71
N ALA A 334 -15.36 11.54 3.80
CA ALA A 334 -16.72 12.09 3.86
C ALA A 334 -16.75 13.59 3.54
N ALA A 335 -15.76 14.35 4.05
CA ALA A 335 -15.63 15.78 3.75
C ALA A 335 -15.33 16.03 2.26
N ALA A 336 -14.69 15.08 1.58
CA ALA A 336 -14.32 15.14 0.17
C ALA A 336 -15.33 14.53 -0.82
N ALA A 337 -16.29 13.76 -0.30
CA ALA A 337 -17.28 13.07 -1.09
C ALA A 337 -18.09 13.96 -2.05
N PRO A 338 -18.45 15.23 -1.72
CA PRO A 338 -19.23 16.07 -2.61
C PRO A 338 -18.58 16.34 -3.96
N TRP A 339 -17.25 16.53 -4.02
CA TRP A 339 -16.57 16.82 -5.30
C TRP A 339 -15.83 15.61 -5.88
N LEU A 340 -15.38 14.66 -5.07
CA LEU A 340 -14.75 13.44 -5.60
C LEU A 340 -15.80 12.49 -6.19
N PHE A 341 -16.96 12.39 -5.55
CA PHE A 341 -17.97 11.38 -5.84
C PHE A 341 -19.36 11.95 -6.18
N GLY A 342 -19.58 13.25 -5.97
CA GLY A 342 -20.92 13.84 -6.13
C GLY A 342 -21.91 13.37 -5.05
N LEU A 343 -21.41 12.99 -3.87
CA LEU A 343 -22.23 12.45 -2.78
C LEU A 343 -22.27 13.42 -1.60
N ASP A 344 -23.45 13.56 -0.99
CA ASP A 344 -23.58 14.21 0.32
C ASP A 344 -22.72 13.46 1.36
N PRO A 345 -22.03 14.16 2.30
CA PRO A 345 -21.16 13.52 3.28
C PRO A 345 -21.89 12.49 4.16
N ASP A 346 -23.12 12.76 4.56
CA ASP A 346 -23.91 11.83 5.35
C ASP A 346 -24.39 10.65 4.50
N LEU A 347 -24.74 10.86 3.22
CA LEU A 347 -25.02 9.74 2.31
C LEU A 347 -23.78 8.83 2.15
N TYR A 348 -22.60 9.42 1.97
CA TYR A 348 -21.33 8.70 1.89
C TYR A 348 -21.10 7.85 3.15
N LEU A 349 -21.13 8.46 4.33
CA LEU A 349 -20.96 7.74 5.59
C LEU A 349 -22.08 6.71 5.84
N GLY A 350 -23.32 7.01 5.44
CA GLY A 350 -24.45 6.09 5.52
C GLY A 350 -24.23 4.82 4.70
N ILE A 351 -23.60 4.92 3.53
CA ILE A 351 -23.18 3.77 2.71
C ILE A 351 -22.14 2.91 3.46
N LEU A 352 -21.15 3.53 4.09
CA LEU A 352 -20.11 2.82 4.86
C LEU A 352 -20.72 2.13 6.10
N PHE A 353 -21.64 2.80 6.78
CA PHE A 353 -22.16 2.42 8.09
C PHE A 353 -23.39 1.53 8.08
N GLN A 354 -24.15 1.43 6.98
CA GLN A 354 -25.29 0.51 6.92
C GLN A 354 -24.87 -0.97 7.10
N GLY A 355 -23.64 -1.31 6.71
CA GLY A 355 -23.06 -2.65 6.86
C GLY A 355 -22.12 -2.80 8.06
N ALA A 356 -21.85 -1.73 8.83
CA ALA A 356 -20.87 -1.76 9.89
C ALA A 356 -21.16 -2.86 10.93
N VAL A 357 -20.13 -3.60 11.31
CA VAL A 357 -20.28 -4.74 12.21
C VAL A 357 -20.49 -4.27 13.65
N ASN A 358 -19.75 -3.24 14.07
CA ASN A 358 -19.93 -2.62 15.37
C ASN A 358 -21.29 -1.90 15.44
N PRO A 359 -22.22 -2.31 16.32
CA PRO A 359 -23.53 -1.69 16.43
C PRO A 359 -23.49 -0.18 16.73
N SER A 360 -22.47 0.30 17.44
CA SER A 360 -22.33 1.73 17.75
C SER A 360 -21.99 2.59 16.53
N LEU A 361 -21.48 1.97 15.46
CA LEU A 361 -21.18 2.62 14.17
C LEU A 361 -22.26 2.35 13.13
N ARG A 362 -23.19 1.41 13.37
CA ARG A 362 -24.19 1.04 12.39
C ARG A 362 -25.25 2.12 12.23
N TYR A 363 -25.45 2.57 11.00
CA TYR A 363 -26.48 3.56 10.71
C TYR A 363 -27.89 2.93 10.69
N ASP A 364 -28.79 3.48 11.51
CA ASP A 364 -30.22 3.17 11.50
C ASP A 364 -31.02 4.42 11.07
N PRO A 365 -31.70 4.40 9.92
CA PRO A 365 -32.57 5.48 9.46
C PRO A 365 -33.65 5.91 10.47
N LYS A 366 -34.03 5.02 11.40
CA LYS A 366 -35.03 5.29 12.45
C LYS A 366 -34.41 5.75 13.77
N GLY A 367 -33.09 5.71 13.89
CA GLY A 367 -32.34 5.94 15.15
C GLY A 367 -32.14 7.40 15.55
N GLY A 368 -32.65 8.35 14.78
CA GLY A 368 -32.60 9.79 15.11
C GLY A 368 -31.23 10.46 15.06
N ARG A 369 -30.16 9.72 14.74
CA ARG A 369 -28.78 10.22 14.57
C ARG A 369 -28.39 10.22 13.11
N THR A 370 -27.64 11.21 12.64
CA THR A 370 -27.04 11.18 11.29
C THR A 370 -25.74 10.37 11.28
N PRO A 371 -25.30 9.82 10.14
CA PRO A 371 -24.02 9.13 10.02
C PRO A 371 -22.81 9.94 10.54
N SER A 372 -22.74 11.24 10.29
CA SER A 372 -21.70 12.13 10.79
C SER A 372 -21.72 12.24 12.31
N THR A 373 -22.91 12.36 12.92
CA THR A 373 -23.02 12.35 14.39
C THR A 373 -22.70 11.00 15.01
N ILE A 374 -22.86 9.89 14.26
CA ILE A 374 -22.42 8.56 14.67
C ILE A 374 -20.90 8.50 14.72
N LEU A 375 -20.23 8.93 13.65
CA LEU A 375 -18.76 8.99 13.57
C LEU A 375 -18.19 9.85 14.70
N ALA A 376 -18.68 11.09 14.85
CA ALA A 376 -18.18 12.04 15.85
C ALA A 376 -18.32 11.55 17.30
N ALA A 377 -19.34 10.76 17.63
CA ALA A 377 -19.48 10.23 18.99
C ALA A 377 -18.68 8.94 19.24
N PHE A 378 -18.26 8.25 18.18
CA PHE A 378 -17.42 7.07 18.29
C PHE A 378 -15.93 7.42 18.34
N ASP A 379 -15.57 8.56 17.73
CA ASP A 379 -14.23 9.07 17.49
C ASP A 379 -13.17 8.59 18.51
N PRO A 380 -12.27 7.68 18.10
CA PRO A 380 -11.20 7.19 18.97
C PRO A 380 -10.06 8.21 19.15
N THR A 381 -10.01 9.25 18.31
CA THR A 381 -8.98 10.30 18.32
C THR A 381 -9.64 11.67 18.20
N PRO A 382 -10.04 12.30 19.32
CA PRO A 382 -10.79 13.54 19.31
C PRO A 382 -10.25 14.57 18.32
N ASP A 383 -11.16 15.18 17.56
CA ASP A 383 -10.92 16.22 16.55
C ASP A 383 -10.18 15.74 15.29
N SER A 384 -9.90 14.43 15.17
CA SER A 384 -9.35 13.85 13.94
C SER A 384 -10.49 13.47 12.98
N PRO A 385 -10.40 13.83 11.68
CA PRO A 385 -11.40 13.42 10.71
C PRO A 385 -11.25 11.91 10.45
N GLY A 386 -12.27 11.14 10.84
CA GLY A 386 -12.32 9.70 10.64
C GLY A 386 -12.10 8.90 11.92
N LEU A 387 -11.50 7.73 11.79
CA LEU A 387 -11.25 6.74 12.85
C LEU A 387 -9.75 6.50 13.12
N ASN A 388 -8.89 6.97 12.22
CA ASN A 388 -7.44 6.92 12.39
C ASN A 388 -6.90 8.15 13.15
N ARG A 389 -5.60 8.16 13.41
CA ARG A 389 -4.89 9.25 14.08
C ARG A 389 -4.23 10.18 13.07
N TYR A 390 -4.82 11.36 12.88
CA TYR A 390 -4.30 12.36 11.94
C TYR A 390 -3.95 13.68 12.60
N ALA A 391 -2.79 14.21 12.24
CA ALA A 391 -2.52 15.64 12.29
C ALA A 391 -3.15 16.30 11.05
N VAL A 392 -3.97 17.34 11.27
CA VAL A 392 -4.85 17.91 10.24
C VAL A 392 -4.30 19.25 9.76
N LEU A 393 -3.86 19.33 8.52
CA LEU A 393 -3.40 20.60 7.93
C LEU A 393 -4.57 21.57 7.73
N PRO A 394 -4.33 22.89 7.69
CA PRO A 394 -5.33 23.88 7.29
C PRO A 394 -5.90 23.67 5.88
N SER A 395 -5.23 22.87 5.05
CA SER A 395 -5.71 22.50 3.72
C SER A 395 -6.76 21.39 3.74
N PHE A 396 -6.95 20.63 4.82
CA PHE A 396 -8.00 19.62 4.87
C PHE A 396 -9.37 20.23 4.54
N PRO A 397 -10.23 19.59 3.74
CA PRO A 397 -10.08 18.26 3.10
C PRO A 397 -9.42 18.24 1.71
N ALA A 398 -8.73 19.30 1.31
CA ALA A 398 -8.12 19.44 0.00
C ALA A 398 -6.75 18.75 -0.13
N THR A 399 -6.49 18.23 -1.32
CA THR A 399 -5.17 17.77 -1.76
C THR A 399 -4.18 18.93 -1.84
N ASN A 400 -2.90 18.68 -1.56
CA ASN A 400 -1.84 19.71 -1.67
C ASN A 400 -0.51 19.21 -2.26
N TYR A 401 -0.53 18.13 -3.06
CA TYR A 401 0.64 17.42 -3.61
C TYR A 401 1.58 16.73 -2.60
N MET A 402 1.49 17.03 -1.29
CA MET A 402 2.16 16.30 -0.21
C MET A 402 1.21 15.33 0.51
N THR A 403 -0.09 15.53 0.36
CA THR A 403 -1.14 14.68 0.91
C THR A 403 -2.34 14.71 -0.02
N ASP A 404 -3.09 13.61 -0.05
CA ASP A 404 -4.31 13.47 -0.85
C ASP A 404 -5.47 14.33 -0.33
N ASN A 405 -5.43 14.70 0.95
CA ASN A 405 -6.58 15.22 1.68
C ASN A 405 -6.21 16.21 2.79
N GLY A 406 -4.94 16.58 2.98
CA GLY A 406 -4.51 17.45 4.08
C GLY A 406 -4.25 16.72 5.40
N LEU A 407 -4.17 15.38 5.42
CA LEU A 407 -3.97 14.59 6.64
C LEU A 407 -2.59 13.95 6.69
N PHE A 408 -1.96 14.00 7.87
CA PHE A 408 -0.77 13.23 8.20
C PHE A 408 -1.05 12.20 9.29
N ALA A 409 -1.00 10.92 8.94
CA ALA A 409 -1.03 9.82 9.89
C ALA A 409 0.11 9.98 10.92
N SER A 410 -0.25 10.06 12.20
CA SER A 410 0.68 10.49 13.26
C SER A 410 0.55 9.65 14.53
N VAL A 411 1.64 9.59 15.31
CA VAL A 411 1.75 8.81 16.55
C VAL A 411 1.74 9.76 17.75
N PRO A 412 0.79 9.63 18.71
CA PRO A 412 0.74 10.52 19.87
C PRO A 412 2.03 10.49 20.67
N GLY A 413 2.54 11.67 21.04
CA GLY A 413 3.81 11.82 21.75
C GLY A 413 5.04 11.94 20.83
N GLU A 414 4.87 11.76 19.52
CA GLU A 414 5.88 12.07 18.50
C GLU A 414 5.49 13.35 17.74
N PRO A 415 6.44 13.99 17.03
CA PRO A 415 6.08 15.02 16.08
C PRO A 415 5.13 14.51 14.99
N ALA A 416 4.25 15.37 14.51
CA ALA A 416 3.36 15.09 13.39
C ALA A 416 4.16 14.57 12.19
N ASN A 417 3.69 13.49 11.57
CA ASN A 417 4.35 12.82 10.43
C ASN A 417 5.75 12.23 10.71
N PHE A 418 6.23 12.20 11.97
CA PHE A 418 7.58 11.71 12.29
C PHE A 418 7.79 10.25 11.89
N ALA A 419 6.85 9.35 12.20
CA ALA A 419 6.93 7.93 11.85
C ALA A 419 7.07 7.70 10.33
N ASN A 420 6.38 8.49 9.49
CA ASN A 420 6.48 8.39 8.02
C ASN A 420 7.85 8.86 7.50
N ASN A 421 8.40 9.92 8.09
CA ASN A 421 9.76 10.40 7.80
C ASN A 421 10.82 9.38 8.25
N ALA A 422 10.67 8.80 9.44
CA ALA A 422 11.56 7.77 9.96
C ALA A 422 11.52 6.49 9.09
N MET A 423 10.32 6.03 8.68
CA MET A 423 10.17 4.93 7.73
C MET A 423 10.89 5.23 6.41
N SER A 424 10.77 6.45 5.89
CA SER A 424 11.45 6.87 4.66
C SER A 424 12.98 6.79 4.79
N ALA A 425 13.53 7.20 5.94
CA ALA A 425 14.95 7.05 6.22
C ALA A 425 15.38 5.58 6.24
N PHE A 426 14.59 4.70 6.86
CA PHE A 426 14.83 3.25 6.88
C PHE A 426 14.76 2.62 5.47
N GLN A 427 13.71 2.91 4.71
CA GLN A 427 13.48 2.36 3.36
C GLN A 427 14.62 2.73 2.39
N ASN A 428 15.14 3.96 2.47
CA ASN A 428 16.27 4.40 1.64
C ASN A 428 17.58 3.66 1.93
N LEU A 429 17.65 2.87 3.00
CA LEU A 429 18.81 2.05 3.32
C LEU A 429 18.60 0.56 2.98
N LEU A 430 17.40 0.18 2.56
CA LEU A 430 17.09 -1.20 2.18
C LEU A 430 17.83 -1.58 0.89
N ARG A 431 18.33 -2.82 0.89
CA ARG A 431 18.97 -3.47 -0.25
C ARG A 431 18.32 -4.82 -0.48
N PRO A 432 18.08 -5.25 -1.72
CA PRO A 432 17.68 -6.61 -1.99
C PRO A 432 18.83 -7.59 -1.60
N PRO A 433 18.51 -8.87 -1.37
CA PRO A 433 19.50 -9.93 -1.29
C PRO A 433 20.41 -9.98 -2.52
N ASP A 434 21.66 -10.38 -2.32
CA ASP A 434 22.65 -10.49 -3.39
C ASP A 434 22.17 -11.45 -4.50
N ALA A 435 22.37 -11.02 -5.75
CA ALA A 435 22.00 -11.74 -6.95
C ALA A 435 23.24 -12.21 -7.73
N PRO A 436 23.17 -13.36 -8.43
CA PRO A 436 24.25 -13.80 -9.31
C PRO A 436 24.59 -12.76 -10.39
N LYS A 437 25.90 -12.54 -10.63
CA LYS A 437 26.42 -11.53 -11.57
C LYS A 437 26.96 -12.09 -12.89
N ALA A 438 26.76 -13.38 -13.15
CA ALA A 438 27.27 -14.04 -14.35
C ALA A 438 26.75 -13.32 -15.61
N GLU A 439 27.65 -13.06 -16.57
CA GLU A 439 27.35 -12.44 -17.87
C GLU A 439 26.75 -11.02 -17.83
N ALA A 440 26.78 -10.35 -16.67
CA ALA A 440 26.19 -9.02 -16.49
C ALA A 440 26.73 -7.97 -17.48
N ALA A 441 28.01 -8.04 -17.87
CA ALA A 441 28.61 -7.12 -18.83
C ALA A 441 28.02 -7.28 -20.25
N ALA A 442 27.80 -8.52 -20.71
CA ALA A 442 27.21 -8.79 -22.01
C ALA A 442 25.75 -8.30 -22.04
N GLY A 443 24.97 -8.61 -20.99
CA GLY A 443 23.60 -8.13 -20.86
C GLY A 443 23.49 -6.62 -20.76
N ARG A 444 24.42 -5.95 -20.08
CA ARG A 444 24.50 -4.48 -20.05
C ARG A 444 24.75 -3.88 -21.44
N ALA A 445 25.60 -4.50 -22.26
CA ALA A 445 25.81 -4.05 -23.63
C ALA A 445 24.54 -4.20 -24.49
N VAL A 446 23.75 -5.26 -24.28
CA VAL A 446 22.42 -5.41 -24.92
C VAL A 446 21.46 -4.34 -24.43
N PHE A 447 21.40 -4.09 -23.13
CA PHE A 447 20.55 -3.05 -22.52
C PHE A 447 20.82 -1.66 -23.10
N GLU A 448 22.09 -1.29 -23.27
CA GLU A 448 22.48 -0.02 -23.90
C GLU A 448 22.11 0.00 -25.39
N ARG A 449 22.42 -1.07 -26.14
CA ARG A 449 22.10 -1.18 -27.56
C ARG A 449 20.60 -1.17 -27.85
N ALA A 450 19.78 -1.72 -26.95
CA ALA A 450 18.32 -1.72 -27.02
C ALA A 450 17.68 -0.38 -26.64
N GLY A 451 18.48 0.63 -26.26
CA GLY A 451 17.99 1.96 -25.91
C GLY A 451 17.37 2.05 -24.51
N CYS A 452 17.42 0.98 -23.71
CA CYS A 452 16.84 0.96 -22.36
C CYS A 452 17.43 2.07 -21.47
N ALA A 453 18.73 2.36 -21.65
CA ALA A 453 19.45 3.42 -20.93
C ALA A 453 18.89 4.84 -21.16
N GLY A 454 18.06 5.07 -22.18
CA GLY A 454 17.42 6.37 -22.40
C GLY A 454 16.45 6.77 -21.28
N CYS A 455 15.77 5.78 -20.68
CA CYS A 455 14.87 5.98 -19.55
C CYS A 455 15.45 5.40 -18.26
N HIS A 456 16.08 4.23 -18.33
CA HIS A 456 16.62 3.51 -17.19
C HIS A 456 18.11 3.83 -16.98
N SER A 457 18.39 5.03 -16.48
CA SER A 457 19.74 5.55 -16.23
C SER A 457 19.96 5.99 -14.78
N GLY A 458 21.15 6.47 -14.43
CA GLY A 458 21.44 6.90 -13.05
C GLY A 458 21.62 5.74 -12.06
N PRO A 459 21.75 6.05 -10.76
CA PRO A 459 22.17 5.06 -9.76
C PRO A 459 21.23 3.87 -9.60
N ALA A 460 19.92 4.08 -9.68
CA ALA A 460 18.92 3.01 -9.54
C ALA A 460 18.33 2.57 -10.89
N LEU A 461 18.98 2.94 -12.00
CA LEU A 461 18.51 2.72 -13.38
C LEU A 461 17.08 3.25 -13.60
N THR A 462 16.85 4.48 -13.16
CA THR A 462 15.70 5.32 -13.48
C THR A 462 16.17 6.77 -13.64
N ASN A 463 15.72 7.43 -14.70
CA ASN A 463 15.98 8.86 -14.92
C ASN A 463 15.11 9.78 -14.03
N ASN A 464 14.32 9.19 -13.12
CA ASN A 464 13.41 9.88 -12.20
C ASN A 464 12.37 10.77 -12.91
N ARG A 465 11.99 10.43 -14.15
CA ARG A 465 10.94 11.11 -14.92
C ARG A 465 9.62 10.36 -14.90
N ILE A 466 8.54 11.11 -15.11
CA ILE A 466 7.21 10.61 -15.42
C ILE A 466 7.01 10.72 -16.93
N VAL A 467 6.69 9.59 -17.56
CA VAL A 467 6.40 9.49 -18.99
C VAL A 467 4.89 9.62 -19.19
N PRO A 468 4.40 10.49 -20.09
CA PRO A 468 2.99 10.61 -20.39
C PRO A 468 2.36 9.28 -20.77
N VAL A 469 1.14 9.03 -20.33
CA VAL A 469 0.52 7.71 -20.51
C VAL A 469 0.27 7.35 -21.99
N GLY A 470 0.00 8.36 -22.82
CA GLY A 470 -0.14 8.20 -24.27
C GLY A 470 1.17 7.87 -24.99
N GLU A 471 2.33 8.13 -24.38
CA GLU A 471 3.64 7.78 -24.90
C GLU A 471 4.07 6.38 -24.43
N ILE A 472 3.92 6.09 -23.13
CA ILE A 472 4.34 4.81 -22.54
C ILE A 472 3.43 3.64 -22.94
N GLY A 473 2.15 3.90 -23.28
CA GLY A 473 1.23 2.91 -23.85
C GLY A 473 0.73 1.84 -22.87
N THR A 474 0.89 2.03 -21.56
CA THR A 474 0.34 1.13 -20.54
C THR A 474 -1.14 1.45 -20.27
N GLU A 475 -1.84 0.62 -19.49
CA GLU A 475 -3.24 0.89 -19.12
C GLU A 475 -3.40 2.30 -18.49
N PRO A 476 -4.34 3.14 -18.99
CA PRO A 476 -4.31 4.57 -18.70
C PRO A 476 -5.09 5.03 -17.47
N THR A 477 -5.94 4.19 -16.88
CA THR A 477 -6.91 4.68 -15.89
C THR A 477 -6.26 5.08 -14.58
N ARG A 478 -5.26 4.32 -14.11
CA ARG A 478 -4.52 4.68 -12.89
C ARG A 478 -3.76 6.01 -13.04
N ALA A 479 -3.23 6.30 -14.22
CA ALA A 479 -2.55 7.58 -14.49
C ALA A 479 -3.48 8.80 -14.26
N ARG A 480 -4.79 8.63 -14.44
CA ARG A 480 -5.81 9.69 -14.28
C ARG A 480 -6.45 9.78 -12.89
N ALA A 481 -6.07 8.90 -11.97
CA ALA A 481 -6.75 8.75 -10.69
C ALA A 481 -6.77 10.02 -9.82
N GLY A 482 -5.78 10.92 -10.00
CA GLY A 482 -5.70 12.19 -9.29
C GLY A 482 -6.55 13.32 -9.88
N ALA A 483 -7.05 13.23 -11.12
CA ALA A 483 -7.56 14.38 -11.87
C ALA A 483 -8.67 15.17 -11.14
N LYS A 484 -9.59 14.48 -10.45
CA LYS A 484 -10.70 15.12 -9.73
C LYS A 484 -10.25 15.92 -8.50
N MET A 485 -9.07 15.63 -7.97
CA MET A 485 -8.51 16.31 -6.79
C MET A 485 -8.09 17.75 -7.12
N GLU A 486 -7.79 18.05 -8.39
CA GLU A 486 -7.40 19.39 -8.85
C GLU A 486 -8.42 20.47 -8.50
N ALA A 487 -9.71 20.13 -8.51
CA ALA A 487 -10.82 21.06 -8.26
C ALA A 487 -10.73 21.78 -6.90
N ARG A 488 -9.98 21.21 -5.94
CA ARG A 488 -9.76 21.79 -4.61
C ARG A 488 -8.28 21.87 -4.25
N LEU A 489 -7.37 21.86 -5.20
CA LEU A 489 -5.93 21.85 -4.92
C LEU A 489 -5.49 23.07 -4.06
N ALA A 490 -4.86 22.79 -2.94
CA ALA A 490 -4.22 23.77 -2.07
C ALA A 490 -2.72 23.90 -2.38
N ALA A 491 -2.11 24.98 -1.89
CA ALA A 491 -0.67 25.17 -1.99
C ALA A 491 0.09 24.08 -1.21
N PRO A 492 1.19 23.52 -1.76
CA PRO A 492 1.96 22.49 -1.07
C PRO A 492 2.55 22.98 0.24
N ALA A 493 2.25 22.26 1.31
CA ALA A 493 2.73 22.58 2.65
C ALA A 493 2.72 21.34 3.55
N MET A 494 3.50 21.41 4.62
CA MET A 494 3.55 20.43 5.71
C MET A 494 3.69 21.13 7.06
N PHE A 495 3.58 20.38 8.15
CA PHE A 495 3.99 20.90 9.46
C PHE A 495 5.53 21.00 9.55
N ALA A 496 6.03 21.88 10.42
CA ALA A 496 7.42 21.79 10.86
C ALA A 496 7.72 20.39 11.39
N THR A 497 8.94 19.89 11.20
CA THR A 497 9.27 18.47 11.46
C THR A 497 9.31 18.11 12.95
N ASP A 498 9.19 19.11 13.83
CA ASP A 498 9.09 19.00 15.29
C ASP A 498 7.70 19.37 15.84
N ALA A 499 6.74 19.70 14.98
CA ALA A 499 5.39 20.06 15.41
C ALA A 499 4.79 18.90 16.22
N PRO A 500 4.38 19.10 17.49
CA PRO A 500 3.95 18.00 18.35
C PRO A 500 2.62 17.40 17.86
N PHE A 501 2.40 16.11 18.15
CA PHE A 501 1.10 15.47 17.98
C PHE A 501 0.59 14.86 19.32
N PRO A 502 -0.61 15.21 19.81
CA PRO A 502 -1.62 16.11 19.22
C PRO A 502 -1.14 17.53 18.95
N LEU A 503 -1.71 18.16 17.91
CA LEU A 503 -1.30 19.49 17.47
C LEU A 503 -1.63 20.56 18.52
N GLN A 504 -0.78 21.57 18.59
CA GLN A 504 -1.07 22.82 19.31
C GLN A 504 -2.03 23.70 18.50
N ALA A 505 -2.60 24.75 19.11
CA ALA A 505 -3.61 25.59 18.47
C ALA A 505 -3.14 26.32 17.19
N ASP A 506 -1.85 26.63 17.07
CA ASP A 506 -1.26 27.29 15.90
C ASP A 506 0.05 26.60 15.50
N PRO A 507 -0.03 25.40 14.88
CA PRO A 507 1.15 24.64 14.52
C PRO A 507 1.89 25.32 13.37
N LYS A 508 3.23 25.35 13.45
CA LYS A 508 4.05 25.94 12.39
C LYS A 508 3.88 25.18 11.07
N ILE A 509 3.47 25.90 10.02
CA ILE A 509 3.36 25.39 8.65
C ILE A 509 4.59 25.78 7.84
N VAL A 510 5.15 24.81 7.12
CA VAL A 510 6.29 24.95 6.22
C VAL A 510 5.78 24.83 4.77
N PRO A 511 5.87 25.89 3.95
CA PRO A 511 5.52 25.81 2.54
C PRO A 511 6.56 25.00 1.77
N ILE A 512 6.13 24.21 0.78
CA ILE A 512 7.02 23.43 -0.07
C ILE A 512 7.11 24.09 -1.46
N PRO A 513 8.26 24.68 -1.82
CA PRO A 513 8.39 25.36 -3.11
C PRO A 513 8.27 24.38 -4.28
N LEU A 514 7.35 24.66 -5.20
CA LEU A 514 7.13 23.85 -6.40
C LEU A 514 6.98 24.75 -7.63
N LYS A 515 7.89 24.64 -8.59
CA LYS A 515 7.91 25.48 -9.80
C LYS A 515 8.63 24.80 -10.97
N GLY A 516 8.47 25.37 -12.17
CA GLY A 516 9.21 24.95 -13.36
C GLY A 516 8.98 23.48 -13.70
N GLU A 517 10.06 22.75 -13.99
CA GLU A 517 9.97 21.35 -14.39
C GLU A 517 9.44 20.43 -13.29
N ALA A 518 9.79 20.68 -12.02
CA ALA A 518 9.25 19.90 -10.91
C ALA A 518 7.72 20.01 -10.83
N LEU A 519 7.18 21.22 -11.02
CA LEU A 519 5.73 21.42 -11.07
C LEU A 519 5.08 20.66 -12.24
N ARG A 520 5.70 20.69 -13.43
CA ARG A 520 5.18 19.98 -14.61
C ARG A 520 5.14 18.47 -14.41
N GLN A 521 6.20 17.89 -13.84
CA GLN A 521 6.26 16.46 -13.52
C GLN A 521 5.20 16.09 -12.48
N VAL A 522 5.05 16.89 -11.41
CA VAL A 522 3.98 16.68 -10.41
C VAL A 522 2.60 16.76 -11.06
N GLN A 523 2.32 17.79 -11.86
CA GLN A 523 1.04 17.91 -12.56
C GLN A 523 0.77 16.70 -13.46
N LEU A 524 1.79 16.19 -14.16
CA LEU A 524 1.69 14.97 -14.95
C LEU A 524 1.41 13.73 -14.08
N GLY A 525 2.08 13.56 -12.94
CA GLY A 525 1.85 12.41 -12.04
C GLY A 525 0.46 12.38 -11.39
N TRP A 526 -0.15 13.55 -11.22
CA TRP A 526 -1.49 13.73 -10.66
C TRP A 526 -2.61 13.81 -11.71
N ALA A 527 -2.27 13.86 -13.01
CA ALA A 527 -3.21 14.17 -14.10
C ALA A 527 -3.92 15.54 -13.94
N HIS A 528 -3.18 16.52 -13.45
CA HIS A 528 -3.63 17.90 -13.29
C HIS A 528 -3.22 18.76 -14.49
N ALA A 529 -3.69 20.01 -14.53
CA ALA A 529 -3.39 21.00 -15.54
C ALA A 529 -3.74 20.53 -16.98
N GLY A 530 -4.81 19.74 -17.10
CA GLY A 530 -5.28 19.20 -18.37
C GLY A 530 -4.42 18.08 -18.95
N THR A 531 -3.52 17.48 -18.17
CA THR A 531 -2.75 16.30 -18.59
C THR A 531 -3.57 15.02 -18.46
N GLU A 532 -3.24 14.00 -19.25
CA GLU A 532 -3.87 12.68 -19.18
C GLU A 532 -3.23 11.74 -18.15
N GLY A 533 -2.31 12.27 -17.34
CA GLY A 533 -1.50 11.49 -16.43
C GLY A 533 -0.25 10.86 -17.07
N GLY A 534 0.56 10.22 -16.25
CA GLY A 534 1.70 9.43 -16.69
C GLY A 534 2.12 8.38 -15.67
N TYR A 535 3.18 7.65 -16.00
CA TYR A 535 3.81 6.70 -15.10
C TYR A 535 5.29 7.03 -14.96
N LYS A 536 5.80 6.91 -13.72
CA LYS A 536 7.23 7.08 -13.51
C LYS A 536 8.01 5.95 -14.17
N VAL A 537 9.24 6.24 -14.57
CA VAL A 537 10.20 5.18 -14.90
C VAL A 537 10.57 4.45 -13.60
N PRO A 538 10.25 3.15 -13.44
CA PRO A 538 10.53 2.43 -12.22
C PRO A 538 12.04 2.24 -12.04
N ASN A 539 12.50 2.19 -10.77
CA ASN A 539 13.86 1.75 -10.49
C ASN A 539 13.96 0.25 -10.78
N LEU A 540 15.15 -0.20 -11.21
CA LEU A 540 15.38 -1.61 -11.57
C LEU A 540 16.13 -2.40 -10.51
N VAL A 541 16.31 -1.84 -9.31
CA VAL A 541 17.00 -2.53 -8.21
C VAL A 541 16.07 -3.56 -7.58
N GLY A 542 16.50 -4.82 -7.57
CA GLY A 542 15.77 -5.93 -6.95
C GLY A 542 14.64 -6.51 -7.80
N LEU A 543 14.70 -6.41 -9.14
CA LEU A 543 13.67 -6.96 -10.04
C LEU A 543 13.32 -8.43 -9.85
N VAL A 544 14.26 -9.23 -9.31
CA VAL A 544 14.02 -10.64 -8.99
C VAL A 544 12.96 -10.83 -7.89
N TRP A 545 12.71 -9.80 -7.07
CA TRP A 545 11.78 -9.81 -5.95
C TRP A 545 10.44 -9.11 -6.24
N SER A 546 10.23 -8.59 -7.46
CA SER A 546 9.08 -7.73 -7.77
C SER A 546 8.26 -8.17 -8.98
N ALA A 547 8.44 -9.41 -9.45
CA ALA A 547 7.52 -9.99 -10.44
C ALA A 547 6.13 -10.19 -9.81
N PRO A 548 5.02 -9.98 -10.53
CA PRO A 548 4.93 -9.61 -11.95
C PRO A 548 5.21 -8.13 -12.23
N TYR A 549 5.44 -7.78 -13.49
CA TYR A 549 5.90 -6.44 -13.86
C TYR A 549 4.80 -5.54 -14.44
N LEU A 550 5.17 -4.25 -14.57
CA LEU A 550 4.30 -3.10 -14.86
C LEU A 550 3.40 -2.69 -13.69
N HIS A 551 2.81 -1.50 -13.81
CA HIS A 551 2.00 -0.90 -12.76
C HIS A 551 0.77 -1.71 -12.40
N ASP A 552 0.17 -2.40 -13.38
CA ASP A 552 -1.03 -3.23 -13.21
C ASP A 552 -0.70 -4.68 -12.82
N GLY A 553 0.60 -5.03 -12.75
CA GLY A 553 1.05 -6.42 -12.52
C GLY A 553 0.62 -7.38 -13.63
N GLY A 554 0.24 -6.88 -14.81
CA GLY A 554 -0.34 -7.70 -15.88
C GLY A 554 0.66 -8.60 -16.57
N VAL A 555 1.96 -8.32 -16.43
CA VAL A 555 3.04 -9.10 -17.01
C VAL A 555 3.45 -10.23 -16.09
N ALA A 556 2.73 -11.32 -16.21
CA ALA A 556 2.95 -12.51 -15.40
C ALA A 556 3.10 -13.74 -16.30
N VAL A 557 4.22 -14.43 -16.21
CA VAL A 557 4.46 -15.72 -16.89
C VAL A 557 5.01 -16.70 -15.86
N GLY A 558 4.43 -17.90 -15.82
CA GLY A 558 4.87 -18.95 -14.91
C GLY A 558 6.23 -19.55 -15.31
N PRO A 559 6.74 -20.52 -14.54
CA PRO A 559 8.01 -21.19 -14.84
C PRO A 559 7.98 -21.98 -16.16
N ASP A 560 6.81 -22.49 -16.57
CA ASP A 560 6.62 -23.11 -17.87
C ASP A 560 6.21 -22.07 -18.93
N LEU A 561 7.10 -21.79 -19.88
CA LEU A 561 6.87 -20.86 -21.00
C LEU A 561 5.77 -21.33 -21.97
N ALA A 562 5.53 -22.63 -22.07
CA ALA A 562 4.46 -23.19 -22.89
C ALA A 562 3.10 -23.11 -22.20
N GLY A 563 3.09 -22.89 -20.88
CA GLY A 563 1.87 -22.77 -20.10
C GLY A 563 1.06 -21.50 -20.42
N PRO A 564 -0.20 -21.43 -19.95
CA PRO A 564 -1.03 -20.23 -20.10
C PRO A 564 -0.37 -19.01 -19.42
N PRO A 565 -0.19 -17.87 -20.12
CA PRO A 565 0.40 -16.68 -19.55
C PRO A 565 -0.64 -15.73 -18.93
N GLY A 566 -0.17 -14.60 -18.41
CA GLY A 566 -0.98 -13.55 -17.80
C GLY A 566 -1.45 -13.89 -16.38
N VAL A 567 -2.11 -12.94 -15.73
CA VAL A 567 -2.75 -13.13 -14.42
C VAL A 567 -3.66 -14.37 -14.37
N PRO A 568 -4.54 -14.66 -15.36
CA PRO A 568 -5.37 -15.86 -15.32
C PRO A 568 -4.58 -17.17 -15.40
N GLY A 569 -3.40 -17.17 -16.02
CA GLY A 569 -2.53 -18.34 -16.13
C GLY A 569 -1.64 -18.58 -14.90
N THR A 570 -1.43 -17.56 -14.08
CA THR A 570 -0.46 -17.53 -12.97
C THR A 570 -1.13 -17.24 -11.61
N LEU A 571 -1.13 -15.98 -11.16
CA LEU A 571 -1.57 -15.55 -9.83
C LEU A 571 -2.99 -16.00 -9.51
N ALA A 572 -3.92 -15.93 -10.47
CA ALA A 572 -5.31 -16.36 -10.27
C ALA A 572 -5.45 -17.88 -10.01
N ARG A 573 -4.41 -18.66 -10.31
CA ARG A 573 -4.30 -20.11 -10.06
C ARG A 573 -3.41 -20.44 -8.86
N GLY A 574 -2.95 -19.42 -8.12
CA GLY A 574 -1.98 -19.60 -7.03
C GLY A 574 -0.57 -19.99 -7.51
N LEU A 575 -0.25 -19.75 -8.78
CA LEU A 575 1.08 -19.99 -9.34
C LEU A 575 1.87 -18.69 -9.35
N ALA A 576 3.02 -18.67 -8.66
CA ALA A 576 3.92 -17.54 -8.66
C ALA A 576 4.46 -17.25 -10.07
N PRO A 577 4.43 -15.99 -10.53
CA PRO A 577 5.12 -15.59 -11.76
C PRO A 577 6.62 -15.83 -11.63
N ASP A 578 7.24 -16.39 -12.67
CA ASP A 578 8.69 -16.51 -12.75
C ASP A 578 9.29 -15.17 -13.19
N PRO A 579 10.23 -14.58 -12.42
CA PRO A 579 10.82 -13.29 -12.75
C PRO A 579 11.49 -13.25 -14.12
N ARG A 580 12.23 -14.29 -14.50
CA ARG A 580 12.94 -14.34 -15.79
C ARG A 580 11.96 -14.41 -16.97
N ASN A 581 10.96 -15.28 -16.89
CA ASN A 581 9.97 -15.45 -17.95
C ASN A 581 9.04 -14.23 -18.06
N SER A 582 8.73 -13.58 -16.93
CA SER A 582 7.93 -12.35 -16.91
C SER A 582 8.73 -11.16 -17.49
N LEU A 583 10.04 -11.05 -17.23
CA LEU A 583 10.92 -10.09 -17.92
C LEU A 583 11.07 -10.44 -19.41
N ARG A 584 11.15 -11.72 -19.78
CA ARG A 584 11.17 -12.12 -21.20
C ARG A 584 9.92 -11.61 -21.90
N ALA A 585 8.76 -11.74 -21.28
CA ALA A 585 7.52 -11.21 -21.82
C ALA A 585 7.53 -9.67 -21.96
N LEU A 586 8.33 -8.92 -21.19
CA LEU A 586 8.47 -7.46 -21.37
C LEU A 586 9.17 -7.08 -22.66
N VAL A 587 10.09 -7.92 -23.14
CA VAL A 587 10.97 -7.59 -24.27
C VAL A 587 10.75 -8.48 -25.49
N ASP A 588 9.84 -9.46 -25.41
CA ASP A 588 9.45 -10.35 -26.51
C ASP A 588 8.03 -10.07 -26.97
N ARG A 589 7.87 -9.61 -28.22
CA ARG A 589 6.57 -9.15 -28.73
C ARG A 589 5.50 -10.24 -28.80
N ASP A 590 5.89 -11.47 -29.11
CA ASP A 590 4.96 -12.58 -29.29
C ASP A 590 4.48 -13.09 -27.93
N LEU A 591 5.42 -13.27 -27.00
CA LEU A 591 5.08 -13.64 -25.62
C LEU A 591 4.24 -12.56 -24.95
N ARG A 592 4.57 -11.28 -25.15
CA ARG A 592 3.75 -10.15 -24.67
C ARG A 592 2.34 -10.19 -25.25
N GLY A 593 2.20 -10.43 -26.56
CA GLY A 593 0.91 -10.53 -27.22
C GLY A 593 0.02 -11.61 -26.59
N ARG A 594 0.59 -12.78 -26.24
CA ARG A 594 -0.15 -13.83 -25.53
C ARG A 594 -0.58 -13.42 -24.12
N VAL A 595 0.30 -12.73 -23.36
CA VAL A 595 -0.03 -12.19 -22.02
C VAL A 595 -1.21 -11.24 -22.11
N VAL A 596 -1.16 -10.26 -23.01
CA VAL A 596 -2.23 -9.26 -23.19
C VAL A 596 -3.53 -9.92 -23.62
N ALA A 597 -3.48 -10.88 -24.55
CA ALA A 597 -4.66 -11.63 -24.98
C ALA A 597 -5.29 -12.43 -23.83
N ALA A 598 -4.47 -13.10 -23.01
CA ALA A 598 -4.95 -13.86 -21.86
C ALA A 598 -5.63 -12.97 -20.81
N ASN A 599 -5.00 -11.83 -20.48
CA ASN A 599 -5.57 -10.85 -19.56
C ASN A 599 -6.90 -10.29 -20.10
N ARG A 600 -6.96 -9.90 -21.38
CA ARG A 600 -8.20 -9.40 -22.02
C ARG A 600 -9.31 -10.44 -22.05
N ALA A 601 -9.01 -11.73 -22.15
CA ALA A 601 -10.01 -12.80 -22.12
C ALA A 601 -10.60 -13.02 -20.70
N SER A 602 -9.87 -12.67 -19.65
CA SER A 602 -10.28 -12.84 -18.25
C SER A 602 -11.24 -11.75 -17.77
N ALA A 603 -12.43 -12.15 -17.28
CA ALA A 603 -13.41 -11.19 -16.76
C ALA A 603 -12.90 -10.43 -15.51
N PRO A 604 -12.27 -11.07 -14.50
CA PRO A 604 -11.62 -10.35 -13.40
C PRO A 604 -10.56 -9.35 -13.86
N ALA A 605 -9.67 -9.75 -14.79
CA ALA A 605 -8.62 -8.86 -15.26
C ALA A 605 -9.17 -7.66 -16.04
N ARG A 606 -10.21 -7.85 -16.88
CA ARG A 606 -10.89 -6.72 -17.53
C ARG A 606 -11.54 -5.76 -16.52
N ARG A 607 -12.15 -6.29 -15.46
CA ARG A 607 -12.78 -5.49 -14.40
C ARG A 607 -11.75 -4.67 -13.62
N ALA A 608 -10.64 -5.30 -13.24
CA ALA A 608 -9.52 -4.65 -12.57
C ALA A 608 -8.60 -3.84 -13.51
N ARG A 609 -8.92 -3.80 -14.81
CA ARG A 609 -8.14 -3.09 -15.84
C ARG A 609 -6.67 -3.52 -15.88
N VAL A 610 -6.44 -4.81 -15.78
CA VAL A 610 -5.12 -5.41 -15.90
C VAL A 610 -4.94 -5.89 -17.33
N THR A 611 -4.00 -5.30 -18.05
CA THR A 611 -3.76 -5.57 -19.47
C THR A 611 -2.38 -6.17 -19.71
N GLY A 612 -1.35 -5.72 -18.99
CA GLY A 612 0.05 -6.02 -19.28
C GLY A 612 0.60 -5.30 -20.52
N GLU A 613 -0.12 -4.28 -21.01
CA GLU A 613 0.32 -3.43 -22.12
C GLU A 613 1.36 -2.40 -21.66
N GLY A 614 2.23 -1.97 -22.56
CA GLY A 614 3.27 -0.97 -22.28
C GLY A 614 4.15 -0.69 -23.50
N HIS A 615 5.30 -0.05 -23.25
CA HIS A 615 6.20 0.41 -24.31
C HIS A 615 6.72 -0.72 -25.21
N THR A 616 7.06 -0.40 -26.45
CA THR A 616 7.43 -1.36 -27.50
C THR A 616 8.95 -1.45 -27.74
N TYR A 617 9.74 -1.49 -26.66
CA TYR A 617 11.19 -1.74 -26.71
C TYR A 617 11.47 -3.25 -26.68
N TRP A 618 11.69 -3.82 -27.87
CA TRP A 618 11.83 -5.26 -28.05
C TRP A 618 13.29 -5.71 -28.12
N VAL A 619 13.57 -6.85 -27.53
CA VAL A 619 14.83 -7.60 -27.62
C VAL A 619 14.46 -9.03 -28.02
N ASP A 620 14.07 -9.16 -29.28
CA ASP A 620 13.65 -10.40 -29.93
C ASP A 620 14.25 -10.51 -31.36
N ALA A 621 14.02 -11.65 -32.02
CA ALA A 621 14.57 -11.92 -33.34
C ALA A 621 14.12 -10.89 -34.39
N ALA A 622 12.86 -10.44 -34.31
CA ALA A 622 12.32 -9.46 -35.25
C ALA A 622 12.81 -8.02 -34.99
N ALA A 623 13.44 -7.76 -33.84
CA ALA A 623 14.19 -6.54 -33.55
C ALA A 623 15.70 -6.69 -33.84
N GLY A 624 16.15 -7.83 -34.39
CA GLY A 624 17.55 -8.07 -34.74
C GLY A 624 18.42 -8.57 -33.59
N TYR A 625 17.83 -9.06 -32.49
CA TYR A 625 18.55 -9.63 -31.36
C TYR A 625 18.53 -11.16 -31.42
N SER A 626 19.64 -11.79 -31.04
CA SER A 626 19.69 -13.25 -30.90
C SER A 626 19.01 -13.71 -29.60
N ALA A 627 18.69 -15.01 -29.50
CA ALA A 627 18.25 -15.60 -28.24
C ALA A 627 19.30 -15.42 -27.12
N GLY A 628 20.59 -15.46 -27.47
CA GLY A 628 21.68 -15.20 -26.52
C GLY A 628 21.68 -13.76 -26.01
N ASP A 629 21.41 -12.77 -26.88
CA ASP A 629 21.28 -11.37 -26.45
C ASP A 629 20.11 -11.20 -25.47
N GLN A 630 18.97 -11.82 -25.76
CA GLN A 630 17.81 -11.77 -24.88
C GLN A 630 18.14 -12.40 -23.52
N GLU A 631 18.73 -13.60 -23.48
CA GLU A 631 19.12 -14.24 -22.21
C GLU A 631 20.16 -13.45 -21.42
N ALA A 632 21.13 -12.83 -22.10
CA ALA A 632 22.11 -11.96 -21.47
C ALA A 632 21.45 -10.73 -20.85
N LEU A 633 20.52 -10.08 -21.56
CA LEU A 633 19.74 -8.95 -21.03
C LEU A 633 18.96 -9.36 -19.77
N LEU A 634 18.24 -10.48 -19.82
CA LEU A 634 17.47 -10.99 -18.68
C LEU A 634 18.39 -11.31 -17.49
N GLY A 635 19.57 -11.87 -17.75
CA GLY A 635 20.61 -12.08 -16.73
C GLY A 635 21.07 -10.79 -16.09
N TYR A 636 21.37 -9.76 -16.90
CA TYR A 636 21.75 -8.45 -16.39
C TYR A 636 20.64 -7.82 -15.54
N LEU A 637 19.40 -7.79 -16.03
CA LEU A 637 18.27 -7.19 -15.30
C LEU A 637 18.04 -7.86 -13.93
N LEU A 638 18.11 -9.19 -13.86
CA LEU A 638 17.96 -9.93 -12.61
C LEU A 638 19.18 -9.84 -11.69
N SER A 639 20.32 -9.41 -12.22
CA SER A 639 21.55 -9.23 -11.43
C SER A 639 21.59 -7.89 -10.67
N ILE A 640 20.67 -6.95 -10.92
CA ILE A 640 20.72 -5.61 -10.30
C ILE A 640 20.18 -5.69 -8.86
N ASP A 641 21.07 -5.89 -7.89
CA ASP A 641 20.79 -5.97 -6.44
C ASP A 641 21.33 -4.75 -5.65
N ALA A 642 21.89 -3.77 -6.35
CA ALA A 642 22.41 -2.57 -5.75
C ALA A 642 22.40 -1.41 -6.74
N LEU A 643 22.56 -0.18 -6.22
CA LEU A 643 22.83 1.00 -7.03
C LEU A 643 24.04 0.76 -7.95
N THR A 644 23.90 1.10 -9.22
CA THR A 644 24.89 0.83 -10.27
C THR A 644 25.97 1.91 -10.37
N LEU A 645 25.80 3.02 -9.67
CA LEU A 645 26.74 4.13 -9.59
C LEU A 645 27.01 4.43 -8.12
N ASP A 646 28.26 4.79 -7.79
CA ASP A 646 28.53 5.40 -6.48
C ASP A 646 27.87 6.76 -6.46
N VAL A 647 27.02 6.99 -5.47
CA VAL A 647 26.24 8.22 -5.43
C VAL A 647 26.89 9.20 -4.46
N PRO A 648 27.44 10.31 -4.96
CA PRO A 648 27.86 11.37 -4.07
C PRO A 648 26.62 11.91 -3.36
N VAL A 649 26.69 11.98 -2.04
CA VAL A 649 25.81 12.89 -1.32
C VAL A 649 26.46 14.27 -1.47
N PRO A 650 25.76 15.25 -2.07
CA PRO A 650 26.31 16.57 -2.34
C PRO A 650 26.93 17.25 -1.12
#